data_AF-A0A5C3P542-F1
#
_entry.id   AF-A0A5C3P542-F1
#
_cell.length_a   1.000
_cell.length_b   1.000
_cell.length_c   1.000
_cell.angle_alpha   90.00
_cell.angle_beta   90.00
_cell.angle_gamma   90.00
#
_symmetry.space_group_name_H-M   'P 1'
#
loop_
_entity.id
_entity.type
_entity.pdbx_description
1 polymer ?
#
loop_
_entity_poly.entity_id
_entity_poly.type
_entity_poly.pdbx_seq_one_letter_code
_entity_poly.pdbx_strand_id
1 'polypeptide(L)'
;RGTDAGNDPTRYTFPSSSVTPRLVIDVTNDGQQSNSLPIVHIDPDTGRITAGSTFAASFGPGQYRVYTCMDFKGVGFDLGKPKEFGTYLGNSPIRGFTDGLQEYTNYRSELGALLGFNQDGGGETTIMVRAGMSFISTDQACRNAEEEIPSFDFEGVRAATRAEWNELLGRVQVGTENVSDDTIELFYSSLYRTHISPADYTGENPLWNSTEPYYDSFYCNWDTFRTLYPLMSLHDPENFARIVRGMINIQQHEGWLPECRGATAKQWIQGGSDGDPILGEFFVKYAAHAAKLNVDPEALYKALLADAEDQPPNWNLQGRQANIWKSLGYVPQDLIEPGGANTKQVSRTLEYAFNDFAVAQVAKLLNRTADAEKYATRAGNFVNVWDPDTVSPDNDTIVGMMQPRFQNGTFGFTDPRHCSVNDPTGANCFLFNTNPDGFYEASPIVYSQFAPQDTAKLVELQGGPDKFIARLDYIFDHNYFDSTDEPSQQIPFMYHYANAPGRSTQRSRQVISEFYSTAINGLPGNDDSGAMGSYVAFYLAGLYPVPATRQYLLASPYFPSISFFNPVFNTTTTIVATNFAGNPANGTGGTVFVQNVTINGQPAPSNCFLEWDVFEKGGTVELTLTDDINVTCGGNGTDALPPSLSTGGFGLLPSNSSQA
;
A
#
# COMPACT_ATOMS: atom_id res chain seq x y z
N ARG A 1 -11.16 20.37 -2.80
CA ARG A 1 -10.65 20.33 -4.18
C ARG A 1 -9.19 20.00 -3.99
N GLY A 2 -8.86 18.71 -4.00
CA GLY A 2 -7.47 18.29 -3.87
C GLY A 2 -6.73 18.83 -5.08
N THR A 3 -5.51 19.28 -4.88
CA THR A 3 -4.59 19.59 -5.96
C THR A 3 -4.47 18.34 -6.84
N ASP A 4 -4.90 18.44 -8.10
CA ASP A 4 -4.71 17.36 -9.06
C ASP A 4 -3.19 17.16 -9.22
N ALA A 5 -2.76 15.90 -9.24
CA ALA A 5 -1.35 15.57 -9.15
C ALA A 5 -0.53 16.21 -10.29
N GLY A 6 0.39 17.11 -9.93
CA GLY A 6 1.55 17.50 -10.76
C GLY A 6 1.55 18.90 -11.36
N ASN A 7 0.77 19.84 -10.82
CA ASN A 7 0.91 21.26 -11.15
C ASN A 7 1.62 22.01 -10.03
N ASP A 8 2.80 22.57 -10.31
CA ASP A 8 3.67 23.16 -9.29
C ASP A 8 4.14 24.58 -9.66
N PRO A 9 4.01 25.56 -8.74
CA PRO A 9 4.77 26.78 -8.84
C PRO A 9 6.20 26.53 -8.37
N THR A 10 7.20 26.78 -9.22
CA THR A 10 8.62 26.70 -8.85
C THR A 10 9.25 28.08 -8.85
N ARG A 11 10.14 28.34 -7.88
CA ARG A 11 10.87 29.61 -7.75
C ARG A 11 12.37 29.41 -7.96
N TYR A 12 12.91 30.03 -9.01
CA TYR A 12 14.36 30.05 -9.28
C TYR A 12 14.95 31.43 -9.00
N THR A 13 15.86 31.53 -8.03
CA THR A 13 16.62 32.74 -7.74
C THR A 13 18.03 32.63 -8.30
N PHE A 14 18.35 33.49 -9.26
CA PHE A 14 19.65 33.55 -9.92
C PHE A 14 20.56 34.58 -9.24
N PRO A 15 21.87 34.31 -9.13
CA PRO A 15 22.81 35.24 -8.53
C PRO A 15 22.86 36.55 -9.34
N SER A 16 23.19 37.66 -8.67
CA SER A 16 23.28 38.98 -9.30
C SER A 16 24.31 39.10 -10.42
N SER A 17 25.27 38.17 -10.50
CA SER A 17 26.22 38.05 -11.61
C SER A 17 25.61 37.43 -12.89
N SER A 18 24.36 36.95 -12.85
CA SER A 18 23.70 36.30 -13.98
C SER A 18 23.18 37.32 -14.99
N VAL A 19 23.93 37.48 -16.09
CA VAL A 19 23.60 38.44 -17.18
C VAL A 19 22.44 37.96 -18.06
N THR A 20 22.22 36.65 -18.12
CA THR A 20 21.09 36.02 -18.80
C THR A 20 20.71 34.79 -17.95
N PRO A 21 19.75 34.90 -17.02
CA PRO A 21 19.15 33.76 -16.35
C PRO A 21 18.62 32.76 -17.38
N ARG A 22 19.09 31.52 -17.33
CA ARG A 22 18.70 30.47 -18.27
C ARG A 22 17.99 29.32 -17.56
N LEU A 23 16.95 28.81 -18.21
CA LEU A 23 16.19 27.64 -17.81
C LEU A 23 16.28 26.60 -18.92
N VAL A 24 16.45 25.35 -18.53
CA VAL A 24 16.49 24.17 -19.41
C VAL A 24 15.31 23.29 -19.05
N ILE A 25 14.56 22.87 -20.05
CA ILE A 25 13.43 21.96 -19.91
C ILE A 25 13.78 20.73 -20.74
N ASP A 26 13.96 19.58 -20.08
CA ASP A 26 14.14 18.29 -20.73
C ASP A 26 12.81 17.52 -20.74
N VAL A 27 12.39 17.05 -21.91
CA VAL A 27 11.09 16.38 -22.11
C VAL A 27 11.26 14.86 -22.21
N THR A 28 12.49 14.37 -22.14
CA THR A 28 12.88 13.01 -22.55
C THR A 28 13.47 12.17 -21.45
N ASN A 29 13.95 12.78 -20.37
CA ASN A 29 14.61 12.06 -19.29
C ASN A 29 13.60 11.47 -18.27
N ASP A 30 13.30 10.19 -18.43
CA ASP A 30 12.54 9.35 -17.49
C ASP A 30 13.42 8.44 -16.63
N GLY A 31 14.75 8.67 -16.63
CA GLY A 31 15.74 7.79 -16.00
C GLY A 31 16.03 6.51 -16.79
N GLN A 32 15.00 5.83 -17.32
CA GLN A 32 15.15 4.60 -18.13
C GLN A 32 15.63 4.88 -19.57
N GLN A 33 15.52 6.12 -20.03
CA GLN A 33 15.73 6.53 -21.42
C GLN A 33 14.80 5.77 -22.37
N SER A 34 13.53 5.65 -21.98
CA SER A 34 12.51 4.88 -22.72
C SER A 34 11.62 5.76 -23.62
N ASN A 35 11.92 7.06 -23.66
CA ASN A 35 11.10 8.04 -24.33
C ASN A 35 10.95 7.76 -25.84
N SER A 36 9.81 8.11 -26.40
CA SER A 36 9.55 8.08 -27.83
C SER A 36 8.57 9.17 -28.23
N LEU A 37 8.68 9.63 -29.46
CA LEU A 37 7.83 10.69 -30.02
C LEU A 37 7.82 11.99 -29.18
N PRO A 38 8.97 12.48 -28.65
CA PRO A 38 8.96 13.70 -27.87
C PRO A 38 8.65 14.91 -28.76
N ILE A 39 7.81 15.79 -28.22
CA ILE A 39 7.41 17.06 -28.80
C ILE A 39 7.74 18.20 -27.84
N VAL A 40 8.15 19.32 -28.39
CA VAL A 40 8.32 20.59 -27.66
C VAL A 40 7.95 21.74 -28.58
N HIS A 41 7.27 22.73 -28.05
CA HIS A 41 6.96 23.99 -28.72
C HIS A 41 7.25 25.14 -27.77
N ILE A 42 7.87 26.21 -28.29
CA ILE A 42 8.17 27.45 -27.58
C ILE A 42 7.39 28.58 -28.27
N ASP A 43 6.55 29.29 -27.52
CA ASP A 43 6.03 30.58 -27.95
C ASP A 43 7.13 31.65 -27.78
N PRO A 44 7.63 32.26 -28.87
CA PRO A 44 8.74 33.21 -28.80
C PRO A 44 8.37 34.56 -28.18
N ASP A 45 7.07 34.89 -28.09
CA ASP A 45 6.59 36.17 -27.56
C ASP A 45 6.31 36.10 -26.06
N THR A 46 5.89 34.95 -25.55
CA THR A 46 5.60 34.73 -24.12
C THR A 46 6.66 33.90 -23.40
N GLY A 47 7.39 33.07 -24.14
CA GLY A 47 8.27 32.04 -23.60
C GLY A 47 7.54 30.78 -23.12
N ARG A 48 6.21 30.68 -23.30
CA ARG A 48 5.44 29.49 -22.94
C ARG A 48 6.02 28.26 -23.62
N ILE A 49 6.16 27.18 -22.87
CA ILE A 49 6.55 25.88 -23.40
C ILE A 49 5.36 24.93 -23.30
N THR A 50 5.04 24.25 -24.40
CA THR A 50 4.22 23.04 -24.38
C THR A 50 5.05 21.86 -24.86
N ALA A 51 4.91 20.73 -24.20
CA ALA A 51 5.74 19.57 -24.49
C ALA A 51 5.05 18.26 -24.11
N GLY A 52 5.59 17.14 -24.57
CA GLY A 52 5.13 15.83 -24.17
C GLY A 52 5.91 14.71 -24.83
N SER A 53 5.82 13.51 -24.27
CA SER A 53 6.49 12.33 -24.80
C SER A 53 5.74 11.07 -24.37
N THR A 54 5.95 9.99 -25.14
CA THR A 54 5.54 8.64 -24.74
C THR A 54 6.69 7.99 -24.00
N PHE A 55 6.40 7.24 -22.94
CA PHE A 55 7.38 6.53 -22.11
C PHE A 55 6.94 5.07 -21.91
N ALA A 56 7.90 4.18 -21.69
CA ALA A 56 7.61 2.83 -21.21
C ALA A 56 7.13 2.88 -19.75
N ALA A 57 6.22 1.98 -19.40
CA ALA A 57 5.89 1.75 -18.00
C ALA A 57 7.13 1.28 -17.25
N SER A 58 7.34 1.78 -16.03
CA SER A 58 8.54 1.48 -15.24
C SER A 58 8.67 -0.02 -14.94
N PHE A 59 7.54 -0.70 -14.81
CA PHE A 59 7.45 -2.11 -14.44
C PHE A 59 6.31 -2.81 -15.20
N GLY A 60 6.51 -3.13 -16.48
CA GLY A 60 5.44 -3.77 -17.26
C GLY A 60 5.66 -3.67 -18.77
N PRO A 61 4.77 -4.25 -19.58
CA PRO A 61 4.86 -4.17 -21.03
C PRO A 61 4.20 -2.90 -21.62
N GLY A 62 3.53 -2.10 -20.79
CA GLY A 62 2.75 -0.94 -21.23
C GLY A 62 3.60 0.28 -21.60
N GLN A 63 2.96 1.26 -22.23
CA GLN A 63 3.49 2.60 -22.47
C GLN A 63 2.41 3.62 -22.09
N TYR A 64 2.85 4.83 -21.76
CA TYR A 64 1.96 5.93 -21.45
C TYR A 64 2.47 7.22 -22.10
N ARG A 65 1.59 8.20 -22.23
CA ARG A 65 1.94 9.51 -22.78
C ARG A 65 1.58 10.59 -21.79
N VAL A 66 2.51 11.50 -21.54
CA VAL A 66 2.32 12.64 -20.65
C VAL A 66 2.73 13.92 -21.38
N TYR A 67 2.01 14.99 -21.08
CA TYR A 67 2.19 16.32 -21.63
C TYR A 67 2.42 17.31 -20.49
N THR A 68 3.12 18.40 -20.79
CA THR A 68 3.35 19.49 -19.86
C THR A 68 3.17 20.84 -20.53
N CYS A 69 2.81 21.83 -19.73
CA CYS A 69 2.75 23.24 -20.11
C CYS A 69 3.45 24.07 -19.05
N MET A 70 4.32 25.00 -19.46
CA MET A 70 5.10 25.83 -18.56
C MET A 70 5.02 27.31 -18.95
N ASP A 71 4.68 28.15 -17.98
CA ASP A 71 4.68 29.61 -18.08
C ASP A 71 5.68 30.25 -17.12
N PHE A 72 6.13 31.46 -17.44
CA PHE A 72 7.20 32.15 -16.72
C PHE A 72 6.78 33.55 -16.28
N LYS A 73 7.19 33.95 -15.06
CA LYS A 73 6.90 35.28 -14.51
C LYS A 73 8.06 35.80 -13.67
N GLY A 74 8.42 37.07 -13.87
CA GLY A 74 9.41 37.77 -13.04
C GLY A 74 8.82 38.13 -11.69
N VAL A 75 9.61 38.01 -10.62
CA VAL A 75 9.20 38.45 -9.27
C VAL A 75 9.63 39.90 -9.06
N GLY A 76 8.66 40.81 -9.02
CA GLY A 76 8.92 42.24 -8.79
C GLY A 76 9.27 43.06 -10.05
N PHE A 77 9.32 42.42 -11.22
CA PHE A 77 9.59 43.06 -12.51
C PHE A 77 8.84 42.38 -13.64
N ASP A 78 8.71 43.06 -14.78
CA ASP A 78 8.21 42.46 -16.01
C ASP A 78 9.31 41.63 -16.68
N LEU A 79 9.11 40.31 -16.76
CA LEU A 79 10.06 39.40 -17.39
C LEU A 79 10.18 39.66 -18.90
N GLY A 80 9.07 40.09 -19.53
CA GLY A 80 8.94 40.22 -20.97
C GLY A 80 9.17 38.91 -21.73
N LYS A 81 9.32 39.03 -23.06
CA LYS A 81 9.66 37.91 -23.92
C LYS A 81 11.09 37.37 -23.66
N PRO A 82 11.37 36.09 -23.93
CA PRO A 82 12.72 35.54 -23.84
C PRO A 82 13.73 36.35 -24.68
N LYS A 83 14.89 36.64 -24.08
CA LYS A 83 16.06 37.24 -24.75
C LYS A 83 16.76 36.22 -25.66
N GLU A 84 16.77 34.97 -25.23
CA GLU A 84 17.28 33.82 -25.96
C GLU A 84 16.25 32.69 -25.85
N PHE A 85 16.00 31.99 -26.94
CA PHE A 85 15.24 30.75 -26.93
C PHE A 85 15.76 29.82 -28.02
N GLY A 86 15.45 28.54 -27.89
CA GLY A 86 15.76 27.52 -28.87
C GLY A 86 15.45 26.13 -28.34
N THR A 87 15.13 25.19 -29.23
CA THR A 87 15.08 23.78 -28.87
C THR A 87 16.47 23.16 -28.98
N TYR A 88 16.68 22.03 -28.32
CA TYR A 88 17.93 21.28 -28.40
C TYR A 88 17.70 19.80 -28.69
N LEU A 89 18.71 19.19 -29.30
CA LEU A 89 18.78 17.77 -29.64
C LEU A 89 20.15 17.24 -29.20
N GLY A 90 20.19 16.48 -28.11
CA GLY A 90 21.42 16.16 -27.39
C GLY A 90 22.23 17.42 -27.09
N ASN A 91 23.51 17.43 -27.43
CA ASN A 91 24.38 18.60 -27.24
C ASN A 91 24.27 19.67 -28.35
N SER A 92 23.20 19.67 -29.14
CA SER A 92 23.02 20.56 -30.30
C SER A 92 21.85 21.53 -30.09
N PRO A 93 22.06 22.66 -29.40
CA PRO A 93 21.04 23.70 -29.27
C PRO A 93 20.90 24.50 -30.57
N ILE A 94 19.66 24.78 -30.99
CA ILE A 94 19.35 25.56 -32.19
C ILE A 94 18.65 26.85 -31.77
N ARG A 95 19.40 27.95 -31.71
CA ARG A 95 18.87 29.26 -31.32
C ARG A 95 17.79 29.75 -32.30
N GLY A 96 16.67 30.21 -31.75
CA GLY A 96 15.54 30.75 -32.50
C GLY A 96 14.58 29.68 -33.05
N PHE A 97 14.86 28.39 -32.82
CA PHE A 97 13.97 27.32 -33.22
C PHE A 97 12.88 27.11 -32.17
N THR A 98 11.62 27.08 -32.59
CA THR A 98 10.43 27.03 -31.72
C THR A 98 9.91 25.63 -31.52
N ASP A 99 10.02 24.78 -32.53
CA ASP A 99 9.42 23.45 -32.56
C ASP A 99 10.50 22.39 -32.48
N GLY A 100 10.31 21.37 -31.65
CA GLY A 100 11.15 20.17 -31.65
C GLY A 100 10.23 18.96 -31.73
N LEU A 101 10.51 18.09 -32.68
CA LEU A 101 9.81 16.81 -32.85
C LEU A 101 10.86 15.76 -33.21
N GLN A 102 10.71 14.58 -32.62
CA GLN A 102 11.46 13.41 -33.03
C GLN A 102 10.53 12.22 -33.25
N GLU A 103 10.61 11.59 -34.42
CA GLU A 103 9.70 10.50 -34.81
C GLU A 103 10.34 9.10 -34.64
N TYR A 104 11.65 9.02 -34.37
CA TYR A 104 12.32 7.73 -34.16
C TYR A 104 11.97 7.10 -32.81
N THR A 105 11.54 5.84 -32.82
CA THR A 105 11.11 5.08 -31.63
C THR A 105 12.26 4.53 -30.77
N ASN A 106 13.51 4.61 -31.25
CA ASN A 106 14.73 4.25 -30.50
C ASN A 106 15.61 5.46 -30.23
N TYR A 107 15.00 6.65 -30.23
CA TYR A 107 15.67 7.89 -29.93
C TYR A 107 16.02 7.96 -28.44
N ARG A 108 17.30 8.20 -28.12
CA ARG A 108 17.80 8.26 -26.73
C ARG A 108 18.48 9.58 -26.36
N SER A 109 18.68 10.46 -27.35
CA SER A 109 19.27 11.76 -27.05
C SER A 109 18.25 12.62 -26.32
N GLU A 110 18.74 13.56 -25.52
CA GLU A 110 17.84 14.48 -24.84
C GLU A 110 17.19 15.46 -25.84
N LEU A 111 15.90 15.76 -25.68
CA LEU A 111 15.20 16.80 -26.45
C LEU A 111 14.45 17.72 -25.50
N GLY A 112 14.54 19.01 -25.78
CA GLY A 112 13.89 19.98 -24.91
C GLY A 112 14.02 21.42 -25.38
N ALA A 113 13.78 22.33 -24.45
CA ALA A 113 13.81 23.77 -24.67
C ALA A 113 14.84 24.47 -23.78
N LEU A 114 15.44 25.53 -24.32
CA LEU A 114 16.33 26.45 -23.64
C LEU A 114 15.73 27.84 -23.71
N LEU A 115 15.57 28.48 -22.55
CA LEU A 115 15.12 29.87 -22.45
C LEU A 115 16.17 30.69 -21.72
N GLY A 116 16.35 31.94 -22.15
CA GLY A 116 17.18 32.94 -21.49
C GLY A 116 16.40 34.23 -21.36
N PHE A 117 16.31 34.77 -20.15
CA PHE A 117 15.51 35.96 -19.84
C PHE A 117 16.35 37.19 -19.52
N ASN A 118 15.69 38.34 -19.42
CA ASN A 118 16.31 39.56 -18.91
C ASN A 118 16.50 39.47 -17.38
N GLN A 119 17.58 40.04 -16.88
CA GLN A 119 17.82 40.20 -15.44
C GLN A 119 17.00 41.37 -14.87
N ASP A 120 16.71 41.32 -13.57
CA ASP A 120 16.09 42.43 -12.85
C ASP A 120 17.13 43.50 -12.50
N GLY A 121 17.27 44.52 -13.35
CA GLY A 121 17.89 45.82 -13.00
C GLY A 121 19.35 45.84 -12.50
N GLY A 122 20.05 44.70 -12.40
CA GLY A 122 21.41 44.56 -11.85
C GLY A 122 21.51 43.88 -10.47
N GLY A 123 20.45 43.22 -9.99
CA GLY A 123 20.43 42.44 -8.74
C GLY A 123 20.18 40.93 -8.95
N GLU A 124 19.89 40.20 -7.87
CA GLU A 124 19.40 38.82 -7.99
C GLU A 124 18.12 38.81 -8.83
N THR A 125 18.02 37.86 -9.77
CA THR A 125 16.82 37.74 -10.61
C THR A 125 16.03 36.53 -10.15
N THR A 126 14.78 36.72 -9.76
CA THR A 126 13.90 35.60 -9.40
C THR A 126 12.83 35.40 -10.47
N ILE A 127 12.73 34.17 -10.97
CA ILE A 127 11.73 33.75 -11.96
C ILE A 127 10.85 32.69 -11.33
N MET A 128 9.53 32.90 -11.39
CA MET A 128 8.54 31.88 -11.11
C MET A 128 8.23 31.10 -12.38
N VAL A 129 8.14 29.78 -12.25
CA VAL A 129 7.63 28.87 -13.26
C VAL A 129 6.32 28.31 -12.76
N ARG A 130 5.29 28.36 -13.60
CA ARG A 130 4.05 27.62 -13.40
C ARG A 130 4.07 26.46 -14.37
N ALA A 131 4.19 25.24 -13.85
CA ALA A 131 4.14 24.03 -14.64
C ALA A 131 2.81 23.32 -14.40
N GLY A 132 2.25 22.72 -15.44
CA GLY A 132 1.21 21.73 -15.29
C GLY A 132 1.42 20.51 -16.17
N MET A 133 0.69 19.45 -15.84
CA MET A 133 0.78 18.16 -16.53
C MET A 133 -0.58 17.61 -16.92
N SER A 134 -0.59 16.73 -17.92
CA SER A 134 -1.78 15.97 -18.31
C SER A 134 -1.41 14.69 -19.05
N PHE A 135 -2.20 13.64 -18.88
CA PHE A 135 -2.12 12.40 -19.69
C PHE A 135 -2.93 12.51 -21.00
N ILE A 136 -3.66 13.60 -21.20
CA ILE A 136 -4.59 13.78 -22.33
C ILE A 136 -3.96 14.63 -23.45
N SER A 137 -3.53 15.86 -23.13
CA SER A 137 -2.96 16.78 -24.14
C SER A 137 -2.20 17.95 -23.53
N THR A 138 -1.43 18.67 -24.35
CA THR A 138 -0.79 19.95 -23.96
C THR A 138 -1.82 21.02 -23.58
N ASP A 139 -2.96 21.05 -24.26
CA ASP A 139 -4.03 22.02 -23.98
C ASP A 139 -4.66 21.77 -22.61
N GLN A 140 -4.84 20.49 -22.23
CA GLN A 140 -5.29 20.12 -20.90
C GLN A 140 -4.24 20.47 -19.85
N ALA A 141 -2.96 20.16 -20.10
CA ALA A 141 -1.87 20.52 -19.19
C ALA A 141 -1.80 22.04 -18.93
N CYS A 142 -2.00 22.88 -19.94
CA CYS A 142 -2.07 24.34 -19.75
C CYS A 142 -3.28 24.76 -18.92
N ARG A 143 -4.46 24.17 -19.16
CA ARG A 143 -5.67 24.46 -18.37
C ARG A 143 -5.48 24.10 -16.90
N ASN A 144 -4.96 22.91 -16.60
CA ASN A 144 -4.70 22.47 -15.23
C ASN A 144 -3.78 23.48 -14.51
N ALA A 145 -2.66 23.84 -15.14
CA ALA A 145 -1.73 24.83 -14.60
C ALA A 145 -2.41 26.18 -14.33
N GLU A 146 -3.17 26.69 -15.30
CA GLU A 146 -3.84 28.01 -15.24
C GLU A 146 -4.98 28.06 -14.23
N GLU A 147 -5.74 26.98 -14.08
CA GLU A 147 -6.89 26.89 -13.17
C GLU A 147 -6.44 26.72 -11.71
N GLU A 148 -5.42 25.90 -11.45
CA GLU A 148 -4.91 25.64 -10.09
C GLU A 148 -3.96 26.73 -9.59
N ILE A 149 -3.15 27.31 -10.49
CA ILE A 149 -2.15 28.34 -10.14
C ILE A 149 -2.38 29.61 -11.01
N PRO A 150 -3.51 30.33 -10.82
CA PRO A 150 -3.85 31.46 -11.68
C PRO A 150 -2.92 32.67 -11.51
N SER A 151 -2.28 32.84 -10.34
CA SER A 151 -1.57 34.06 -9.95
C SER A 151 -0.04 33.93 -9.76
N PHE A 152 0.52 32.71 -9.88
CA PHE A 152 1.91 32.37 -9.50
C PHE A 152 2.23 32.63 -8.02
N ASP A 153 1.24 32.52 -7.13
CA ASP A 153 1.42 32.74 -5.70
C ASP A 153 2.03 31.52 -5.00
N PHE A 154 3.36 31.40 -5.07
CA PHE A 154 4.10 30.30 -4.45
C PHE A 154 3.85 30.16 -2.95
N GLU A 155 3.87 31.26 -2.19
CA GLU A 155 3.68 31.19 -0.73
C GLU A 155 2.22 30.87 -0.38
N GLY A 156 1.26 31.36 -1.18
CA GLY A 156 -0.15 30.98 -1.05
C GLY A 156 -0.39 29.49 -1.28
N VAL A 157 0.15 28.92 -2.36
CA VAL A 157 0.07 27.47 -2.64
C VAL A 157 0.73 26.67 -1.52
N ARG A 158 1.97 27.02 -1.14
CA ARG A 158 2.68 26.36 -0.04
C ARG A 158 1.91 26.39 1.29
N ALA A 159 1.29 27.52 1.62
CA ALA A 159 0.49 27.65 2.83
C ALA A 159 -0.80 26.82 2.77
N ALA A 160 -1.49 26.80 1.62
CA ALA A 160 -2.67 25.98 1.40
C ALA A 160 -2.34 24.47 1.51
N THR A 161 -1.30 24.01 0.81
CA THR A 161 -0.83 22.62 0.89
C THR A 161 -0.45 22.22 2.31
N ARG A 162 0.23 23.10 3.07
CA ARG A 162 0.53 22.85 4.49
C ARG A 162 -0.74 22.74 5.34
N ALA A 163 -1.76 23.55 5.06
CA ALA A 163 -3.02 23.50 5.78
C ALA A 163 -3.77 22.18 5.52
N GLU A 164 -3.77 21.70 4.28
CA GLU A 164 -4.35 20.40 3.91
C GLU A 164 -3.64 19.23 4.60
N TRP A 165 -2.30 19.23 4.58
CA TRP A 165 -1.53 18.22 5.33
C TRP A 165 -1.81 18.28 6.83
N ASN A 166 -1.90 19.46 7.43
CA ASN A 166 -2.21 19.59 8.86
C ASN A 166 -3.62 19.13 9.20
N GLU A 167 -4.59 19.35 8.31
CA GLU A 167 -5.96 18.86 8.51
C GLU A 167 -5.97 17.33 8.52
N LEU A 168 -5.39 16.70 7.49
CA LEU A 168 -5.32 15.26 7.34
C LEU A 168 -4.54 14.59 8.48
N LEU A 169 -3.29 14.99 8.70
CA LEU A 169 -2.43 14.42 9.74
C LEU A 169 -2.97 14.72 11.15
N GLY A 170 -3.66 15.86 11.31
CA GLY A 170 -4.28 16.28 12.57
C GLY A 170 -5.50 15.44 12.99
N ARG A 171 -6.03 14.58 12.10
CA ARG A 171 -7.06 13.57 12.42
C ARG A 171 -6.51 12.46 13.30
N VAL A 172 -5.18 12.30 13.38
CA VAL A 172 -4.52 11.39 14.32
C VAL A 172 -3.63 12.18 15.28
N GLN A 173 -3.94 12.14 16.57
CA GLN A 173 -3.25 12.95 17.58
C GLN A 173 -2.59 12.05 18.62
N VAL A 174 -1.35 12.38 19.00
CA VAL A 174 -0.59 11.61 19.99
C VAL A 174 -0.23 12.47 21.21
N GLY A 175 -0.24 11.86 22.39
CA GLY A 175 0.34 12.45 23.59
C GLY A 175 1.86 12.39 23.54
N THR A 176 2.54 13.45 23.97
CA THR A 176 4.01 13.59 23.80
C THR A 176 4.79 13.45 25.12
N GLU A 177 4.11 13.26 26.25
CA GLU A 177 4.76 13.10 27.55
C GLU A 177 5.57 11.79 27.60
N ASN A 178 6.85 11.88 27.98
CA ASN A 178 7.81 10.77 28.00
C ASN A 178 8.00 10.06 26.64
N VAL A 179 7.78 10.78 25.54
CA VAL A 179 8.02 10.31 24.16
C VAL A 179 9.15 11.12 23.53
N SER A 180 10.03 10.46 22.77
CA SER A 180 11.11 11.15 22.06
C SER A 180 10.60 11.86 20.80
N ASP A 181 11.24 12.98 20.43
CA ASP A 181 10.93 13.70 19.19
C ASP A 181 11.06 12.79 17.96
N ASP A 182 12.08 11.93 17.92
CA ASP A 182 12.29 10.95 16.84
C ASP A 182 11.11 9.99 16.67
N THR A 183 10.48 9.55 17.78
CA THR A 183 9.28 8.69 17.71
C THR A 183 8.09 9.44 17.09
N ILE A 184 7.94 10.72 17.43
CA ILE A 184 6.86 11.57 16.90
C ILE A 184 7.10 11.85 15.41
N GLU A 185 8.32 12.20 15.03
CA GLU A 185 8.71 12.42 13.64
C GLU A 185 8.56 11.14 12.80
N LEU A 186 9.00 9.99 13.32
CA LEU A 186 8.82 8.70 12.65
C LEU A 186 7.34 8.38 12.42
N PHE A 187 6.47 8.65 13.40
CA PHE A 187 5.03 8.43 13.26
C PHE A 187 4.41 9.31 12.17
N TYR A 188 4.61 10.62 12.24
CA TYR A 188 3.98 11.54 11.28
C TYR A 188 4.59 11.48 9.88
N SER A 189 5.90 11.22 9.76
CA SER A 189 6.52 10.97 8.45
C SER A 189 5.99 9.67 7.83
N SER A 190 5.76 8.63 8.64
CA SER A 190 5.17 7.37 8.16
C SER A 190 3.72 7.55 7.73
N LEU A 191 2.89 8.28 8.50
CA LEU A 191 1.52 8.61 8.11
C LEU A 191 1.47 9.44 6.82
N TYR A 192 2.36 10.44 6.66
CA TYR A 192 2.49 11.23 5.44
C TYR A 192 2.73 10.35 4.20
N ARG A 193 3.64 9.36 4.28
CA ARG A 193 3.95 8.47 3.14
C ARG A 193 2.75 7.65 2.67
N THR A 194 1.80 7.35 3.55
CA THR A 194 0.57 6.59 3.20
C THR A 194 -0.45 7.38 2.36
N HIS A 195 -0.23 8.67 2.13
CA HIS A 195 -1.14 9.55 1.38
C HIS A 195 -0.47 10.14 0.12
N ILE A 196 0.65 9.58 -0.31
CA ILE A 196 1.30 9.92 -1.58
C ILE A 196 0.69 9.09 -2.73
N SER A 197 0.44 7.79 -2.47
CA SER A 197 -0.10 6.82 -3.43
C SER A 197 -1.27 6.05 -2.80
N PRO A 198 -2.27 5.60 -3.59
CA PRO A 198 -2.47 5.90 -5.01
C PRO A 198 -2.84 7.37 -5.25
N ALA A 199 -2.50 7.87 -6.44
CA ALA A 199 -2.70 9.29 -6.78
C ALA A 199 -4.07 9.51 -7.43
N ASP A 200 -4.71 10.65 -7.10
CA ASP A 200 -5.96 11.07 -7.72
C ASP A 200 -5.68 11.75 -9.06
N TYR A 201 -6.06 11.07 -10.14
CA TYR A 201 -5.98 11.52 -11.54
C TYR A 201 -7.38 11.79 -12.11
N THR A 202 -8.34 12.18 -11.27
CA THR A 202 -9.70 12.50 -11.72
C THR A 202 -9.66 13.60 -12.79
N GLY A 203 -10.24 13.33 -13.97
CA GLY A 203 -10.20 14.23 -15.12
C GLY A 203 -8.99 14.02 -16.05
N GLU A 204 -8.04 13.18 -15.67
CA GLU A 204 -6.78 12.90 -16.39
C GLU A 204 -6.72 11.48 -16.97
N ASN A 205 -7.88 10.85 -17.22
CA ASN A 205 -7.93 9.54 -17.88
C ASN A 205 -8.05 9.68 -19.42
N PRO A 206 -7.03 9.28 -20.20
CA PRO A 206 -7.09 9.34 -21.66
C PRO A 206 -7.79 8.14 -22.32
N LEU A 207 -8.11 7.09 -21.55
CA LEU A 207 -8.54 5.79 -22.08
C LEU A 207 -10.07 5.67 -22.18
N TRP A 208 -10.80 6.27 -21.25
CA TRP A 208 -12.27 6.33 -21.27
C TRP A 208 -12.78 7.58 -20.56
N ASN A 209 -14.03 7.94 -20.86
CA ASN A 209 -14.72 9.04 -20.18
C ASN A 209 -15.63 8.49 -19.07
N SER A 210 -15.50 9.01 -17.86
CA SER A 210 -16.27 8.62 -16.69
C SER A 210 -16.50 9.81 -15.77
N THR A 211 -17.60 9.77 -15.01
CA THR A 211 -17.87 10.72 -13.92
C THR A 211 -17.41 10.21 -12.56
N GLU A 212 -16.93 8.96 -12.50
CA GLU A 212 -16.31 8.40 -11.30
C GLU A 212 -14.90 8.99 -11.08
N PRO A 213 -14.41 9.04 -9.83
CA PRO A 213 -13.02 9.35 -9.56
C PRO A 213 -12.09 8.41 -10.33
N TYR A 214 -10.94 8.90 -10.75
CA TYR A 214 -9.92 8.08 -11.40
C TYR A 214 -8.65 8.12 -10.55
N TYR A 215 -8.23 6.96 -10.06
CA TYR A 215 -6.98 6.80 -9.32
C TYR A 215 -6.02 5.93 -10.13
N ASP A 216 -4.73 6.21 -10.00
CA ASP A 216 -3.64 5.44 -10.59
C ASP A 216 -2.46 5.41 -9.61
N SER A 217 -1.26 5.02 -10.05
CA SER A 217 -0.09 4.84 -9.18
C SER A 217 -0.35 3.81 -8.07
N PHE A 218 -1.13 2.79 -8.41
CA PHE A 218 -1.20 1.54 -7.67
C PHE A 218 0.07 0.76 -8.00
N TYR A 219 1.20 1.09 -7.37
CA TYR A 219 2.43 0.30 -7.49
C TYR A 219 2.31 -0.98 -6.67
N CYS A 220 1.30 -1.76 -7.05
CA CYS A 220 0.91 -3.04 -6.54
C CYS A 220 0.13 -3.01 -5.22
N ASN A 221 -1.09 -3.51 -5.30
CA ASN A 221 -1.97 -3.64 -4.14
C ASN A 221 -1.52 -4.77 -3.21
N TRP A 222 -0.68 -5.70 -3.68
CA TRP A 222 0.00 -6.73 -2.90
C TRP A 222 0.68 -6.18 -1.64
N ASP A 223 1.21 -4.96 -1.73
CA ASP A 223 1.85 -4.27 -0.63
C ASP A 223 0.84 -3.59 0.29
N THR A 224 -0.03 -2.79 -0.31
CA THR A 224 -0.83 -1.79 0.39
C THR A 224 -2.11 -2.35 1.02
N PHE A 225 -2.64 -3.49 0.57
CA PHE A 225 -3.86 -4.09 1.17
C PHE A 225 -3.67 -4.44 2.65
N ARG A 226 -2.43 -4.73 3.06
CA ARG A 226 -2.06 -5.28 4.37
C ARG A 226 -2.31 -4.29 5.50
N THR A 227 -1.87 -3.05 5.32
CA THR A 227 -1.90 -2.04 6.38
C THR A 227 -2.34 -0.67 5.90
N LEU A 228 -2.13 -0.28 4.65
CA LEU A 228 -2.44 1.09 4.21
C LEU A 228 -3.94 1.39 4.26
N TYR A 229 -4.76 0.56 3.62
CA TYR A 229 -6.21 0.78 3.58
C TYR A 229 -6.92 0.55 4.92
N PRO A 230 -6.50 -0.41 5.77
CA PRO A 230 -6.96 -0.44 7.16
C PRO A 230 -6.61 0.81 7.97
N LEU A 231 -5.44 1.43 7.75
CA LEU A 231 -5.07 2.68 8.40
C LEU A 231 -5.94 3.83 7.90
N MET A 232 -6.12 3.94 6.57
CA MET A 232 -6.98 4.94 5.94
C MET A 232 -8.43 4.83 6.42
N SER A 233 -8.92 3.60 6.65
CA SER A 233 -10.24 3.36 7.22
C SER A 233 -10.44 4.09 8.56
N LEU A 234 -9.41 4.24 9.40
CA LEU A 234 -9.55 4.90 10.70
C LEU A 234 -9.83 6.41 10.60
N HIS A 235 -9.24 7.10 9.62
CA HIS A 235 -9.12 8.57 9.64
C HIS A 235 -9.41 9.29 8.31
N ASP A 236 -9.39 8.60 7.16
CA ASP A 236 -9.70 9.18 5.85
C ASP A 236 -10.64 8.32 4.98
N PRO A 237 -11.79 7.88 5.52
CA PRO A 237 -12.70 6.98 4.81
C PRO A 237 -13.40 7.59 3.58
N GLU A 238 -13.48 8.92 3.47
CA GLU A 238 -14.05 9.58 2.29
C GLU A 238 -13.13 9.45 1.08
N ASN A 239 -11.83 9.63 1.27
CA ASN A 239 -10.84 9.38 0.22
C ASN A 239 -10.75 7.89 -0.10
N PHE A 240 -10.79 7.02 0.92
CA PHE A 240 -10.83 5.57 0.70
C PHE A 240 -12.02 5.15 -0.18
N ALA A 241 -13.22 5.70 0.07
CA ALA A 241 -14.38 5.46 -0.78
C ALA A 241 -14.17 5.91 -2.23
N ARG A 242 -13.49 7.04 -2.46
CA ARG A 242 -13.15 7.51 -3.81
C ARG A 242 -12.19 6.56 -4.53
N ILE A 243 -11.18 6.05 -3.83
CA ILE A 243 -10.26 5.04 -4.36
C ILE A 243 -11.02 3.77 -4.77
N VAL A 244 -11.88 3.25 -3.88
CA VAL A 244 -12.72 2.06 -4.16
C VAL A 244 -13.59 2.27 -5.40
N ARG A 245 -14.22 3.45 -5.54
CA ARG A 245 -15.00 3.81 -6.73
C ARG A 245 -14.14 3.85 -8.00
N GLY A 246 -12.93 4.39 -7.91
CA GLY A 246 -11.96 4.38 -9.01
C GLY A 246 -11.55 2.97 -9.43
N MET A 247 -11.29 2.08 -8.46
CA MET A 247 -10.98 0.67 -8.73
C MET A 247 -12.15 -0.06 -9.39
N ILE A 248 -13.38 0.15 -8.91
CA ILE A 248 -14.60 -0.39 -9.54
C ILE A 248 -14.75 0.16 -10.97
N ASN A 249 -14.48 1.45 -11.20
CA ASN A 249 -14.57 2.00 -12.54
C ASN A 249 -13.52 1.42 -13.49
N ILE A 250 -12.28 1.22 -13.03
CA ILE A 250 -11.26 0.49 -13.80
C ILE A 250 -11.75 -0.92 -14.13
N GLN A 251 -12.30 -1.66 -13.16
CA GLN A 251 -12.86 -2.99 -13.40
C GLN A 251 -13.96 -2.99 -14.46
N GLN A 252 -14.86 -2.02 -14.45
CA GLN A 252 -15.94 -1.93 -15.44
C GLN A 252 -15.44 -1.70 -16.87
N HIS A 253 -14.32 -1.01 -17.04
CA HIS A 253 -13.75 -0.68 -18.35
C HIS A 253 -12.69 -1.68 -18.82
N GLU A 254 -11.94 -2.29 -17.91
CA GLU A 254 -10.80 -3.16 -18.21
C GLU A 254 -11.03 -4.64 -17.88
N GLY A 255 -12.11 -4.96 -17.16
CA GLY A 255 -12.61 -6.31 -16.87
C GLY A 255 -12.32 -6.81 -15.45
N TRP A 256 -11.20 -6.41 -14.85
CA TRP A 256 -10.70 -6.87 -13.55
C TRP A 256 -10.27 -5.69 -12.68
N LEU A 257 -10.18 -5.88 -11.36
CA LEU A 257 -9.66 -4.83 -10.49
C LEU A 257 -8.20 -4.51 -10.84
N PRO A 258 -7.75 -3.25 -10.65
CA PRO A 258 -6.35 -2.92 -10.80
C PRO A 258 -5.53 -3.57 -9.69
N GLU A 259 -4.43 -4.21 -10.07
CA GLU A 259 -3.43 -4.73 -9.12
C GLU A 259 -2.19 -3.86 -9.12
N CYS A 260 -1.41 -3.94 -10.20
CA CYS A 260 -0.27 -3.07 -10.46
C CYS A 260 -0.57 -2.17 -11.65
N ARG A 261 -0.51 -0.87 -11.44
CA ARG A 261 -0.77 0.14 -12.46
C ARG A 261 -0.02 1.43 -12.13
N GLY A 262 0.62 2.02 -13.13
CA GLY A 262 1.23 3.32 -13.02
C GLY A 262 1.09 4.10 -14.32
N ALA A 263 0.74 5.38 -14.22
CA ALA A 263 0.61 6.29 -15.35
C ALA A 263 -0.29 5.73 -16.46
N THR A 264 -1.48 5.24 -16.14
CA THR A 264 -2.48 4.67 -17.07
C THR A 264 -2.13 3.29 -17.65
N ALA A 265 -0.95 2.74 -17.32
CA ALA A 265 -0.49 1.46 -17.85
C ALA A 265 -0.51 0.36 -16.77
N LYS A 266 -0.97 -0.84 -17.16
CA LYS A 266 -0.87 -2.05 -16.33
C LYS A 266 0.58 -2.48 -16.17
N GLN A 267 0.90 -2.94 -14.98
CA GLN A 267 2.22 -3.39 -14.57
C GLN A 267 2.18 -4.90 -14.24
N TRP A 268 3.35 -5.52 -14.10
CA TRP A 268 3.41 -6.94 -13.71
C TRP A 268 2.95 -7.11 -12.26
N ILE A 269 2.17 -8.16 -11.99
CA ILE A 269 1.63 -8.42 -10.64
C ILE A 269 2.51 -9.40 -9.83
N GLN A 270 2.44 -9.27 -8.51
CA GLN A 270 3.13 -10.10 -7.52
C GLN A 270 2.38 -11.42 -7.28
N GLY A 271 1.84 -11.64 -6.08
CA GLY A 271 1.29 -12.91 -5.63
C GLY A 271 -0.24 -13.04 -5.77
N GLY A 272 -1.00 -11.96 -5.68
CA GLY A 272 -2.45 -12.03 -5.50
C GLY A 272 -3.29 -11.20 -6.48
N SER A 273 -4.59 -11.17 -6.21
CA SER A 273 -5.56 -10.21 -6.76
C SER A 273 -6.03 -9.36 -5.59
N ASP A 274 -5.13 -8.52 -5.08
CA ASP A 274 -5.23 -7.86 -3.80
C ASP A 274 -6.06 -6.56 -3.83
N GLY A 275 -6.67 -6.23 -4.97
CA GLY A 275 -7.82 -5.35 -5.03
C GLY A 275 -9.03 -5.89 -4.25
N ASP A 276 -9.18 -7.21 -4.16
CA ASP A 276 -10.26 -7.87 -3.44
C ASP A 276 -10.28 -7.57 -1.93
N PRO A 277 -9.18 -7.79 -1.17
CA PRO A 277 -9.12 -7.41 0.24
C PRO A 277 -9.28 -5.91 0.47
N ILE A 278 -8.89 -5.04 -0.48
CA ILE A 278 -9.11 -3.59 -0.37
C ILE A 278 -10.62 -3.25 -0.42
N LEU A 279 -11.33 -3.79 -1.41
CA LEU A 279 -12.79 -3.61 -1.50
C LEU A 279 -13.52 -4.26 -0.31
N GLY A 280 -13.05 -5.43 0.12
CA GLY A 280 -13.55 -6.12 1.31
C GLY A 280 -13.36 -5.32 2.59
N GLU A 281 -12.17 -4.75 2.79
CA GLU A 281 -11.81 -3.88 3.90
C GLU A 281 -12.74 -2.67 4.00
N PHE A 282 -12.96 -1.97 2.89
CA PHE A 282 -13.91 -0.87 2.84
C PHE A 282 -15.31 -1.33 3.25
N PHE A 283 -15.81 -2.38 2.59
CA PHE A 283 -17.21 -2.77 2.74
C PHE A 283 -17.51 -3.33 4.13
N VAL A 284 -16.59 -4.09 4.73
CA VAL A 284 -16.75 -4.65 6.08
C VAL A 284 -16.88 -3.57 7.16
N LYS A 285 -16.24 -2.41 6.94
CA LYS A 285 -16.25 -1.28 7.88
C LYS A 285 -17.30 -0.23 7.56
N TYR A 286 -17.66 -0.07 6.28
CA TYR A 286 -18.50 1.02 5.79
C TYR A 286 -19.76 0.60 5.02
N ALA A 287 -20.14 -0.67 4.97
CA ALA A 287 -21.36 -1.12 4.25
C ALA A 287 -22.62 -0.30 4.62
N ALA A 288 -22.82 -0.01 5.90
CA ALA A 288 -23.96 0.80 6.38
C ALA A 288 -23.93 2.27 5.88
N HIS A 289 -22.76 2.75 5.45
CA HIS A 289 -22.50 4.10 4.96
C HIS A 289 -22.18 4.14 3.46
N ALA A 290 -22.18 3.00 2.76
CA ALA A 290 -21.79 2.89 1.36
C ALA A 290 -22.60 3.84 0.46
N ALA A 291 -23.91 3.98 0.70
CA ALA A 291 -24.75 4.92 -0.02
C ALA A 291 -24.34 6.40 0.20
N LYS A 292 -23.97 6.79 1.43
CA LYS A 292 -23.48 8.15 1.75
C LYS A 292 -22.13 8.41 1.07
N LEU A 293 -21.31 7.38 0.96
CA LEU A 293 -19.98 7.40 0.35
C LEU A 293 -20.00 7.18 -1.17
N ASN A 294 -21.20 7.07 -1.77
CA ASN A 294 -21.42 6.81 -3.19
C ASN A 294 -20.73 5.54 -3.72
N VAL A 295 -20.62 4.51 -2.88
CA VAL A 295 -20.13 3.19 -3.28
C VAL A 295 -21.34 2.28 -3.53
N ASP A 296 -21.49 1.82 -4.77
CA ASP A 296 -22.55 0.88 -5.15
C ASP A 296 -22.18 -0.54 -4.67
N PRO A 297 -22.93 -1.14 -3.72
CA PRO A 297 -22.62 -2.47 -3.21
C PRO A 297 -22.69 -3.58 -4.26
N GLU A 298 -23.57 -3.45 -5.26
CA GLU A 298 -23.70 -4.44 -6.33
C GLU A 298 -22.56 -4.34 -7.34
N ALA A 299 -22.13 -3.11 -7.66
CA ALA A 299 -20.95 -2.89 -8.51
C ALA A 299 -19.66 -3.38 -7.82
N LEU A 300 -19.51 -3.10 -6.51
CA LEU A 300 -18.42 -3.61 -5.69
C LEU A 300 -18.38 -5.14 -5.72
N TYR A 301 -19.51 -5.79 -5.43
CA TYR A 301 -19.58 -7.25 -5.42
C TYR A 301 -19.31 -7.86 -6.80
N LYS A 302 -19.81 -7.23 -7.86
CA LYS A 302 -19.53 -7.66 -9.24
C LYS A 302 -18.03 -7.57 -9.57
N ALA A 303 -17.34 -6.55 -9.10
CA ALA A 303 -15.90 -6.41 -9.30
C ALA A 303 -15.12 -7.54 -8.63
N LEU A 304 -15.47 -7.86 -7.37
CA LEU A 304 -14.91 -9.01 -6.63
C LEU A 304 -15.14 -10.35 -7.36
N LEU A 305 -16.33 -10.54 -7.94
CA LEU A 305 -16.65 -11.75 -8.68
C LEU A 305 -15.83 -11.88 -9.97
N ALA A 306 -15.47 -10.78 -10.63
CA ALA A 306 -14.66 -10.82 -11.84
C ALA A 306 -13.28 -11.43 -11.56
N ASP A 307 -12.63 -11.04 -10.46
CA ASP A 307 -11.33 -11.59 -10.06
C ASP A 307 -11.45 -13.05 -9.58
N ALA A 308 -12.49 -13.35 -8.79
CA ALA A 308 -12.69 -14.68 -8.22
C ALA A 308 -13.16 -15.74 -9.24
N GLU A 309 -13.86 -15.34 -10.31
CA GLU A 309 -14.51 -16.27 -11.24
C GLU A 309 -13.99 -16.20 -12.68
N ASP A 310 -13.51 -15.06 -13.15
CA ASP A 310 -13.14 -14.88 -14.56
C ASP A 310 -11.62 -14.89 -14.75
N GLN A 311 -11.13 -15.88 -15.49
CA GLN A 311 -9.70 -15.93 -15.82
C GLN A 311 -9.35 -14.89 -16.90
N PRO A 312 -8.38 -14.00 -16.65
CA PRO A 312 -7.95 -13.02 -17.64
C PRO A 312 -7.10 -13.65 -18.74
N PRO A 313 -7.02 -12.98 -19.91
CA PRO A 313 -6.14 -13.39 -20.99
C PRO A 313 -4.66 -13.24 -20.61
N ASN A 314 -4.33 -12.35 -19.66
CA ASN A 314 -2.99 -12.24 -19.09
C ASN A 314 -3.03 -12.08 -17.56
N TRP A 315 -2.91 -13.17 -16.80
CA TRP A 315 -2.89 -13.13 -15.33
C TRP A 315 -1.56 -12.66 -14.73
N ASN A 316 -0.59 -12.24 -15.55
CA ASN A 316 0.56 -11.50 -15.04
C ASN A 316 0.26 -9.99 -14.91
N LEU A 317 -0.88 -9.50 -15.41
CA LEU A 317 -1.21 -8.08 -15.45
C LEU A 317 -2.49 -7.71 -14.68
N GLN A 318 -3.34 -8.69 -14.35
CA GLN A 318 -4.65 -8.49 -13.74
C GLN A 318 -5.26 -9.84 -13.33
N GLY A 319 -6.18 -9.82 -12.37
CA GLY A 319 -7.00 -10.97 -11.99
C GLY A 319 -6.21 -12.24 -11.67
N ARG A 320 -6.89 -13.38 -11.72
CA ARG A 320 -6.36 -14.66 -11.22
C ARG A 320 -6.20 -15.71 -12.31
N GLN A 321 -5.37 -16.72 -12.06
CA GLN A 321 -5.45 -18.00 -12.79
C GLN A 321 -6.67 -18.80 -12.28
N ALA A 322 -7.86 -18.22 -12.49
CA ALA A 322 -9.09 -18.60 -11.79
C ALA A 322 -9.58 -20.01 -12.15
N ASN A 323 -9.39 -20.48 -13.39
CA ASN A 323 -9.94 -21.76 -13.80
C ASN A 323 -9.29 -22.93 -13.05
N ILE A 324 -7.95 -22.95 -12.98
CA ILE A 324 -7.25 -24.01 -12.25
C ILE A 324 -7.45 -23.90 -10.75
N TRP A 325 -7.44 -22.66 -10.20
CA TRP A 325 -7.73 -22.39 -8.80
C TRP A 325 -9.07 -23.00 -8.38
N LYS A 326 -10.13 -22.76 -9.16
CA LYS A 326 -11.48 -23.29 -8.89
C LYS A 326 -11.57 -24.81 -9.05
N SER A 327 -10.78 -25.40 -9.94
CA SER A 327 -10.81 -26.82 -10.25
C SER A 327 -10.07 -27.67 -9.20
N LEU A 328 -8.88 -27.22 -8.77
CA LEU A 328 -8.00 -27.98 -7.88
C LEU A 328 -7.96 -27.46 -6.44
N GLY A 329 -8.37 -26.21 -6.20
CA GLY A 329 -8.20 -25.54 -4.92
C GLY A 329 -6.74 -25.14 -4.63
N TYR A 330 -5.87 -25.11 -5.64
CA TYR A 330 -4.50 -24.58 -5.57
C TYR A 330 -4.00 -24.34 -7.00
N VAL A 331 -2.95 -23.54 -7.13
CA VAL A 331 -2.20 -23.37 -8.39
C VAL A 331 -1.10 -24.44 -8.43
N PRO A 332 -1.13 -25.38 -9.39
CA PRO A 332 -0.13 -26.46 -9.46
C PRO A 332 1.18 -26.02 -10.12
N GLN A 333 2.31 -26.55 -9.67
CA GLN A 333 3.66 -26.20 -10.16
C GLN A 333 3.94 -26.69 -11.59
N ASP A 334 3.38 -27.83 -11.99
CA ASP A 334 3.66 -28.54 -13.26
C ASP A 334 2.69 -28.19 -14.40
N LEU A 335 1.82 -27.19 -14.22
CA LEU A 335 0.85 -26.80 -15.23
C LEU A 335 1.28 -25.56 -16.01
N ILE A 336 1.39 -25.70 -17.33
CA ILE A 336 1.60 -24.58 -18.25
C ILE A 336 0.32 -24.35 -19.04
N GLU A 337 -0.30 -23.19 -18.84
CA GLU A 337 -1.48 -22.74 -19.59
C GLU A 337 -1.18 -21.43 -20.35
N PRO A 338 -1.81 -21.19 -21.50
CA PRO A 338 -1.76 -19.89 -22.15
C PRO A 338 -2.38 -18.81 -21.26
N GLY A 339 -1.68 -17.69 -21.08
CA GLY A 339 -2.20 -16.51 -20.42
C GLY A 339 -1.37 -15.99 -19.24
N GLY A 340 -0.20 -16.55 -18.95
CA GLY A 340 0.71 -15.93 -17.99
C GLY A 340 1.86 -16.84 -17.59
N ALA A 341 2.69 -16.36 -16.68
CA ALA A 341 3.86 -17.09 -16.22
C ALA A 341 3.43 -18.17 -15.21
N ASN A 342 4.05 -19.34 -15.31
CA ASN A 342 3.89 -20.41 -14.34
C ASN A 342 4.91 -20.24 -13.21
N THR A 343 4.65 -19.27 -12.34
CA THR A 343 5.53 -18.87 -11.22
C THR A 343 4.69 -18.55 -9.98
N LYS A 344 5.33 -18.55 -8.80
CA LYS A 344 4.72 -18.14 -7.51
C LYS A 344 3.50 -18.97 -7.08
N GLN A 345 3.44 -20.24 -7.46
CA GLN A 345 2.25 -21.08 -7.34
C GLN A 345 1.76 -21.23 -5.89
N VAL A 346 2.69 -21.30 -4.93
CA VAL A 346 2.37 -21.34 -3.50
C VAL A 346 1.84 -19.98 -3.05
N SER A 347 2.58 -18.90 -3.31
CA SER A 347 2.15 -17.53 -2.97
C SER A 347 0.75 -17.20 -3.52
N ARG A 348 0.50 -17.48 -4.80
CA ARG A 348 -0.82 -17.30 -5.44
C ARG A 348 -1.91 -18.15 -4.79
N THR A 349 -1.60 -19.38 -4.41
CA THR A 349 -2.56 -20.25 -3.70
C THR A 349 -2.96 -19.65 -2.36
N LEU A 350 -1.99 -19.15 -1.59
CA LEU A 350 -2.24 -18.58 -0.27
C LEU A 350 -3.00 -17.24 -0.38
N GLU A 351 -2.64 -16.40 -1.34
CA GLU A 351 -3.27 -15.10 -1.52
C GLU A 351 -4.64 -15.20 -2.16
N TYR A 352 -4.88 -16.08 -3.12
CA TYR A 352 -6.23 -16.33 -3.63
C TYR A 352 -7.18 -16.87 -2.55
N ALA A 353 -6.67 -17.65 -1.61
CA ALA A 353 -7.45 -18.08 -0.45
C ALA A 353 -7.85 -16.87 0.42
N PHE A 354 -6.93 -15.93 0.65
CA PHE A 354 -7.25 -14.70 1.37
C PHE A 354 -8.17 -13.75 0.57
N ASN A 355 -7.98 -13.64 -0.74
CA ASN A 355 -8.86 -12.85 -1.60
C ASN A 355 -10.29 -13.45 -1.59
N ASP A 356 -10.46 -14.78 -1.68
CA ASP A 356 -11.77 -15.43 -1.51
C ASP A 356 -12.37 -15.19 -0.10
N PHE A 357 -11.57 -15.10 0.95
CA PHE A 357 -12.06 -14.68 2.27
C PHE A 357 -12.68 -13.28 2.22
N ALA A 358 -12.04 -12.30 1.58
CA ALA A 358 -12.59 -10.97 1.43
C ALA A 358 -13.95 -10.99 0.69
N VAL A 359 -14.06 -11.78 -0.39
CA VAL A 359 -15.33 -11.99 -1.11
C VAL A 359 -16.40 -12.57 -0.19
N ALA A 360 -16.05 -13.54 0.67
CA ALA A 360 -16.98 -14.14 1.62
C ALA A 360 -17.54 -13.13 2.63
N GLN A 361 -16.68 -12.23 3.14
CA GLN A 361 -17.10 -11.18 4.07
C GLN A 361 -18.08 -10.19 3.43
N VAL A 362 -17.84 -9.79 2.18
CA VAL A 362 -18.76 -8.93 1.42
C VAL A 362 -20.08 -9.64 1.13
N ALA A 363 -20.01 -10.87 0.62
CA ALA A 363 -21.21 -11.67 0.32
C ALA A 363 -22.12 -11.82 1.54
N LYS A 364 -21.54 -12.02 2.73
CA LYS A 364 -22.28 -12.07 3.99
C LYS A 364 -23.04 -10.78 4.28
N LEU A 365 -22.39 -9.63 4.16
CA LEU A 365 -23.01 -8.32 4.40
C LEU A 365 -24.12 -7.99 3.39
N LEU A 366 -24.05 -8.57 2.20
CA LEU A 366 -25.09 -8.50 1.17
C LEU A 366 -26.19 -9.57 1.32
N ASN A 367 -26.16 -10.38 2.39
CA ASN A 367 -27.08 -11.51 2.62
C ASN A 367 -27.06 -12.56 1.50
N ARG A 368 -25.90 -12.76 0.84
CA ARG A 368 -25.68 -13.78 -0.19
C ARG A 368 -25.08 -15.04 0.43
N THR A 369 -25.87 -15.72 1.26
CA THR A 369 -25.38 -16.82 2.11
C THR A 369 -24.66 -17.93 1.35
N ALA A 370 -25.19 -18.35 0.20
CA ALA A 370 -24.56 -19.42 -0.61
C ALA A 370 -23.17 -19.01 -1.13
N ASP A 371 -23.01 -17.75 -1.55
CA ASP A 371 -21.71 -17.24 -1.98
C ASP A 371 -20.77 -17.08 -0.79
N ALA A 372 -21.28 -16.58 0.34
CA ALA A 372 -20.50 -16.45 1.57
C ALA A 372 -19.92 -17.81 2.02
N GLU A 373 -20.73 -18.87 2.01
CA GLU A 373 -20.29 -20.25 2.33
C GLU A 373 -19.29 -20.79 1.30
N LYS A 374 -19.55 -20.58 0.00
CA LYS A 374 -18.67 -21.01 -1.10
C LYS A 374 -17.28 -20.39 -0.97
N TYR A 375 -17.20 -19.07 -0.81
CA TYR A 375 -15.93 -18.37 -0.74
C TYR A 375 -15.22 -18.56 0.60
N ALA A 376 -15.95 -18.74 1.71
CA ALA A 376 -15.36 -19.17 2.98
C ALA A 376 -14.71 -20.55 2.88
N THR A 377 -15.34 -21.49 2.16
CA THR A 377 -14.77 -22.81 1.91
C THR A 377 -13.51 -22.71 1.07
N ARG A 378 -13.51 -21.90 0.00
CA ARG A 378 -12.31 -21.66 -0.81
C ARG A 378 -11.22 -20.93 -0.06
N ALA A 379 -11.56 -20.07 0.90
CA ALA A 379 -10.56 -19.43 1.76
C ALA A 379 -9.78 -20.43 2.63
N GLY A 380 -10.34 -21.61 2.89
CA GLY A 380 -9.66 -22.72 3.55
C GLY A 380 -8.69 -23.49 2.65
N ASN A 381 -8.69 -23.25 1.33
CA ASN A 381 -7.83 -23.98 0.38
C ASN A 381 -6.33 -23.70 0.55
N PHE A 382 -5.93 -22.71 1.34
CA PHE A 382 -4.52 -22.45 1.65
C PHE A 382 -3.82 -23.71 2.21
N VAL A 383 -4.56 -24.58 2.92
CA VAL A 383 -4.04 -25.85 3.45
C VAL A 383 -3.67 -26.86 2.36
N ASN A 384 -4.14 -26.67 1.12
CA ASN A 384 -3.86 -27.59 0.02
C ASN A 384 -2.40 -27.58 -0.41
N VAL A 385 -1.63 -26.56 -0.05
CA VAL A 385 -0.18 -26.51 -0.29
C VAL A 385 0.64 -26.74 0.98
N TRP A 386 0.00 -27.13 2.10
CA TRP A 386 0.70 -27.50 3.33
C TRP A 386 1.23 -28.94 3.26
N ASP A 387 2.55 -29.07 3.20
CA ASP A 387 3.24 -30.35 3.34
C ASP A 387 3.66 -30.54 4.83
N PRO A 388 3.03 -31.47 5.57
CA PRO A 388 3.36 -31.71 6.97
C PRO A 388 4.74 -32.34 7.18
N ASP A 389 5.34 -32.93 6.15
CA ASP A 389 6.59 -33.70 6.27
C ASP A 389 7.85 -32.87 5.96
N THR A 390 7.69 -31.65 5.42
CA THR A 390 8.82 -30.76 5.14
C THR A 390 9.44 -30.23 6.44
N VAL A 391 10.75 -30.38 6.58
CA VAL A 391 11.51 -30.00 7.79
C VAL A 391 12.49 -28.87 7.46
N SER A 392 12.63 -27.89 8.36
CA SER A 392 13.66 -26.87 8.20
C SER A 392 15.07 -27.50 8.23
N PRO A 393 15.96 -27.18 7.28
CA PRO A 393 17.30 -27.77 7.23
C PRO A 393 18.17 -27.48 8.46
N ASP A 394 17.92 -26.36 9.16
CA ASP A 394 18.75 -25.94 10.28
C ASP A 394 18.14 -26.30 11.65
N ASN A 395 16.89 -26.80 11.68
CA ASN A 395 16.21 -27.20 12.91
C ASN A 395 15.12 -28.25 12.67
N ASP A 396 15.38 -29.48 13.11
CA ASP A 396 14.50 -30.64 12.92
C ASP A 396 13.18 -30.58 13.71
N THR A 397 13.06 -29.63 14.64
CA THR A 397 11.82 -29.39 15.39
C THR A 397 10.83 -28.50 14.64
N ILE A 398 11.30 -27.79 13.61
CA ILE A 398 10.47 -26.94 12.75
C ILE A 398 9.98 -27.78 11.56
N VAL A 399 8.81 -28.39 11.73
CA VAL A 399 8.23 -29.38 10.80
C VAL A 399 6.89 -28.91 10.25
N GLY A 400 6.66 -29.14 8.97
CA GLY A 400 5.50 -28.72 8.21
C GLY A 400 5.72 -27.33 7.59
N MET A 401 5.57 -27.22 6.28
CA MET A 401 5.72 -25.98 5.52
C MET A 401 4.78 -25.97 4.31
N MET A 402 4.42 -24.79 3.86
CA MET A 402 3.85 -24.63 2.52
C MET A 402 4.91 -25.03 1.48
N GLN A 403 4.49 -25.77 0.47
CA GLN A 403 5.34 -26.33 -0.58
C GLN A 403 4.60 -26.35 -1.93
N PRO A 404 5.34 -26.31 -3.07
CA PRO A 404 4.72 -26.50 -4.37
C PRO A 404 3.95 -27.82 -4.44
N ARG A 405 2.88 -27.85 -5.21
CA ARG A 405 2.06 -29.06 -5.39
C ARG A 405 1.80 -29.32 -6.86
N PHE A 406 1.91 -30.58 -7.26
CA PHE A 406 1.67 -31.02 -8.64
C PHE A 406 0.20 -31.34 -8.87
N GLN A 407 -0.25 -31.33 -10.13
CA GLN A 407 -1.62 -31.66 -10.51
C GLN A 407 -2.09 -33.04 -10.03
N ASN A 408 -1.17 -34.00 -9.91
CA ASN A 408 -1.46 -35.34 -9.41
C ASN A 408 -1.68 -35.40 -7.88
N GLY A 409 -1.55 -34.27 -7.18
CA GLY A 409 -1.74 -34.12 -5.74
C GLY A 409 -0.48 -34.35 -4.90
N THR A 410 0.64 -34.79 -5.49
CA THR A 410 1.93 -34.95 -4.80
C THR A 410 2.63 -33.60 -4.62
N PHE A 411 3.45 -33.49 -3.57
CA PHE A 411 4.22 -32.27 -3.30
C PHE A 411 5.51 -32.22 -4.14
N GLY A 412 5.80 -31.03 -4.66
CA GLY A 412 7.14 -30.62 -5.04
C GLY A 412 7.95 -30.24 -3.80
N PHE A 413 9.20 -29.87 -4.00
CA PHE A 413 10.09 -29.45 -2.92
C PHE A 413 10.85 -28.19 -3.30
N THR A 414 10.77 -27.21 -2.40
CA THR A 414 11.57 -26.00 -2.37
C THR A 414 12.24 -25.96 -1.01
N ASP A 415 13.57 -25.82 -0.98
CA ASP A 415 14.32 -25.74 0.27
C ASP A 415 13.71 -24.63 1.15
N PRO A 416 13.34 -24.90 2.42
CA PRO A 416 12.67 -23.94 3.28
C PRO A 416 13.39 -22.60 3.46
N ARG A 417 14.68 -22.54 3.13
CA ARG A 417 15.52 -21.33 3.23
C ARG A 417 15.59 -20.51 1.96
N HIS A 418 15.15 -21.05 0.81
CA HIS A 418 15.22 -20.33 -0.46
C HIS A 418 14.60 -18.95 -0.31
N CYS A 419 15.21 -17.92 -0.91
CA CYS A 419 14.73 -16.53 -0.86
C CYS A 419 14.69 -15.97 0.56
N SER A 420 15.73 -16.29 1.33
CA SER A 420 16.07 -15.64 2.59
C SER A 420 17.58 -15.38 2.64
N VAL A 421 18.03 -14.62 3.63
CA VAL A 421 19.46 -14.42 3.91
C VAL A 421 20.21 -15.73 4.22
N ASN A 422 19.50 -16.81 4.52
CA ASN A 422 20.04 -18.14 4.80
C ASN A 422 20.03 -19.08 3.58
N ASP A 423 19.62 -18.60 2.42
CA ASP A 423 19.58 -19.39 1.18
C ASP A 423 21.01 -19.73 0.70
N PRO A 424 21.41 -21.03 0.67
CA PRO A 424 22.75 -21.42 0.22
C PRO A 424 22.97 -21.21 -1.29
N THR A 425 21.90 -21.04 -2.07
CA THR A 425 21.93 -20.87 -3.52
C THR A 425 21.80 -19.41 -3.96
N GLY A 426 21.34 -18.53 -3.06
CA GLY A 426 21.02 -17.14 -3.38
C GLY A 426 19.90 -17.03 -4.43
N ALA A 427 18.85 -17.85 -4.30
CA ALA A 427 17.71 -17.80 -5.21
C ALA A 427 16.99 -16.46 -5.09
N ASN A 428 16.67 -15.89 -6.25
CA ASN A 428 15.85 -14.69 -6.33
C ASN A 428 14.41 -15.11 -6.61
N CYS A 429 13.52 -15.06 -5.62
CA CYS A 429 12.10 -15.38 -5.78
C CYS A 429 11.31 -14.27 -6.48
N PHE A 430 11.80 -13.78 -7.62
CA PHE A 430 11.18 -12.69 -8.37
C PHE A 430 10.53 -13.18 -9.69
N LEU A 431 10.04 -12.25 -10.51
CA LEU A 431 9.36 -12.42 -11.82
C LEU A 431 10.22 -13.05 -12.94
N PHE A 432 10.94 -14.14 -12.67
CA PHE A 432 11.64 -14.90 -13.70
C PHE A 432 10.80 -16.09 -14.14
N ASN A 433 10.60 -16.23 -15.46
CA ASN A 433 9.85 -17.34 -16.07
C ASN A 433 10.47 -18.73 -15.78
N THR A 434 11.72 -18.77 -15.32
CA THR A 434 12.43 -19.99 -14.91
C THR A 434 12.42 -20.24 -13.41
N ASN A 435 11.82 -19.37 -12.59
CA ASN A 435 11.78 -19.54 -11.13
C ASN A 435 10.90 -20.77 -10.79
N PRO A 436 11.51 -21.88 -10.32
CA PRO A 436 10.78 -23.09 -9.98
C PRO A 436 10.35 -23.11 -8.51
N ASP A 437 10.73 -22.12 -7.70
CA ASP A 437 10.62 -22.19 -6.24
C ASP A 437 9.16 -22.17 -5.76
N GLY A 438 8.26 -21.55 -6.53
CA GLY A 438 6.84 -21.47 -6.22
C GLY A 438 6.47 -20.38 -5.23
N PHE A 439 7.44 -19.59 -4.76
CA PHE A 439 7.25 -18.46 -3.86
C PHE A 439 7.58 -17.13 -4.55
N TYR A 440 7.11 -16.04 -3.94
CA TYR A 440 7.37 -14.68 -4.36
C TYR A 440 7.98 -13.90 -3.19
N GLU A 441 9.21 -13.41 -3.40
CA GLU A 441 10.05 -12.55 -2.54
C GLU A 441 10.36 -13.03 -1.11
N ALA A 442 9.60 -13.98 -0.55
CA ALA A 442 9.86 -14.57 0.76
C ALA A 442 10.04 -16.09 0.73
N SER A 443 10.81 -16.58 1.70
CA SER A 443 11.07 -18.01 1.89
C SER A 443 9.84 -18.84 2.29
N PRO A 444 9.84 -20.17 2.06
CA PRO A 444 8.80 -21.04 2.58
C PRO A 444 8.62 -20.92 4.11
N ILE A 445 9.69 -20.70 4.88
CA ILE A 445 9.62 -20.50 6.33
C ILE A 445 8.73 -19.30 6.70
N VAL A 446 8.90 -18.18 6.00
CA VAL A 446 8.17 -16.93 6.21
C VAL A 446 6.76 -17.02 5.62
N TYR A 447 6.63 -17.38 4.35
CA TYR A 447 5.33 -17.42 3.67
C TYR A 447 4.37 -18.47 4.25
N SER A 448 4.89 -19.51 4.92
CA SER A 448 4.06 -20.47 5.68
C SER A 448 3.34 -19.85 6.88
N GLN A 449 3.63 -18.59 7.21
CA GLN A 449 2.90 -17.81 8.20
C GLN A 449 1.72 -17.04 7.60
N PHE A 450 1.52 -17.05 6.28
CA PHE A 450 0.48 -16.27 5.61
C PHE A 450 -0.87 -17.02 5.51
N ALA A 451 -1.71 -16.87 6.54
CA ALA A 451 -3.15 -17.16 6.48
C ALA A 451 -3.92 -16.26 7.48
N PRO A 452 -3.97 -14.94 7.25
CA PRO A 452 -4.64 -14.00 8.17
C PRO A 452 -6.14 -14.32 8.37
N GLN A 453 -6.79 -14.95 7.40
CA GLN A 453 -8.18 -15.42 7.51
C GLN A 453 -8.36 -16.58 8.50
N ASP A 454 -7.30 -17.36 8.78
CA ASP A 454 -7.41 -18.58 9.59
C ASP A 454 -6.12 -18.93 10.34
N THR A 455 -5.57 -17.97 11.09
CA THR A 455 -4.31 -18.18 11.82
C THR A 455 -4.45 -19.24 12.91
N ALA A 456 -5.63 -19.45 13.50
CA ALA A 456 -5.86 -20.58 14.41
C ALA A 456 -5.62 -21.94 13.72
N LYS A 457 -5.96 -22.08 12.43
CA LYS A 457 -5.64 -23.29 11.67
C LYS A 457 -4.14 -23.43 11.43
N LEU A 458 -3.39 -22.35 11.22
CA LEU A 458 -1.93 -22.40 11.20
C LEU A 458 -1.35 -22.87 12.54
N VAL A 459 -1.88 -22.38 13.67
CA VAL A 459 -1.47 -22.86 15.01
C VAL A 459 -1.70 -24.37 15.14
N GLU A 460 -2.85 -24.87 14.68
CA GLU A 460 -3.15 -26.31 14.65
C GLU A 460 -2.16 -27.09 13.77
N LEU A 461 -1.95 -26.66 12.52
CA LEU A 461 -1.06 -27.30 11.55
C LEU A 461 0.40 -27.36 12.02
N GLN A 462 0.84 -26.33 12.74
CA GLN A 462 2.20 -26.24 13.31
C GLN A 462 2.33 -26.97 14.66
N GLY A 463 1.29 -27.67 15.10
CA GLY A 463 1.33 -28.58 16.24
C GLY A 463 1.01 -27.92 17.59
N GLY A 464 0.22 -26.84 17.58
CA GLY A 464 -0.33 -26.18 18.75
C GLY A 464 0.43 -24.94 19.21
N PRO A 465 -0.10 -24.20 20.21
CA PRO A 465 0.41 -22.89 20.62
C PRO A 465 1.91 -22.86 20.95
N ASP A 466 2.41 -23.84 21.72
CA ASP A 466 3.82 -23.85 22.14
C ASP A 466 4.78 -24.03 20.95
N LYS A 467 4.44 -24.91 20.01
CA LYS A 467 5.26 -25.13 18.80
C LYS A 467 5.16 -23.96 17.82
N PHE A 468 3.99 -23.35 17.74
CA PHE A 468 3.79 -22.12 16.96
C PHE A 468 4.66 -20.99 17.51
N ILE A 469 4.66 -20.76 18.83
CA ILE A 469 5.56 -19.78 19.48
C ILE A 469 7.03 -20.11 19.20
N ALA A 470 7.44 -21.37 19.35
CA ALA A 470 8.82 -21.80 19.08
C ALA A 470 9.22 -21.56 17.61
N ARG A 471 8.29 -21.70 16.66
CA ARG A 471 8.52 -21.37 15.26
C ARG A 471 8.67 -19.87 15.04
N LEU A 472 7.79 -19.04 15.62
CA LEU A 472 7.94 -17.59 15.51
C LEU A 472 9.27 -17.13 16.10
N ASP A 473 9.64 -17.64 17.27
CA ASP A 473 10.95 -17.37 17.88
C ASP A 473 12.10 -17.81 16.96
N TYR A 474 12.00 -18.99 16.34
CA TYR A 474 12.98 -19.46 15.35
C TYR A 474 13.14 -18.51 14.16
N ILE A 475 12.02 -17.97 13.63
CA ILE A 475 12.04 -17.02 12.51
C ILE A 475 12.84 -15.76 12.88
N PHE A 476 12.63 -15.19 14.08
CA PHE A 476 13.39 -14.02 14.52
C PHE A 476 14.84 -14.37 14.87
N ASP A 477 15.06 -15.40 15.69
CA ASP A 477 16.37 -15.71 16.25
C ASP A 477 17.38 -16.19 15.18
N HIS A 478 16.90 -16.62 14.00
CA HIS A 478 17.71 -17.05 12.86
C HIS A 478 17.63 -16.11 11.66
N ASN A 479 17.14 -14.88 11.85
CA ASN A 479 17.08 -13.82 10.83
C ASN A 479 16.29 -14.22 9.56
N TYR A 480 15.21 -15.00 9.72
CA TYR A 480 14.26 -15.24 8.62
C TYR A 480 13.21 -14.13 8.52
N PHE A 481 12.91 -13.42 9.61
CA PHE A 481 12.07 -12.23 9.54
C PHE A 481 12.78 -11.16 8.72
N ASP A 482 12.12 -10.69 7.65
CA ASP A 482 12.64 -9.64 6.79
C ASP A 482 11.78 -8.38 6.95
N SER A 483 12.34 -7.32 7.55
CA SER A 483 11.62 -6.05 7.71
C SER A 483 11.50 -5.24 6.42
N THR A 484 12.15 -5.70 5.33
CA THR A 484 12.11 -5.06 4.01
C THR A 484 11.01 -5.60 3.12
N ASP A 485 10.31 -6.66 3.54
CA ASP A 485 9.39 -7.41 2.69
C ASP A 485 8.06 -7.74 3.42
N GLU A 486 6.97 -7.61 2.68
CA GLU A 486 5.60 -7.59 3.16
C GLU A 486 5.07 -8.89 3.80
N PRO A 487 5.44 -10.10 3.33
CA PRO A 487 4.98 -11.36 3.92
C PRO A 487 5.37 -11.50 5.39
N SER A 488 6.42 -10.80 5.83
CA SER A 488 6.90 -10.82 7.21
C SER A 488 6.08 -9.94 8.16
N GLN A 489 5.39 -8.91 7.65
CA GLN A 489 4.84 -7.81 8.48
C GLN A 489 3.86 -8.27 9.57
N GLN A 490 3.08 -9.33 9.35
CA GLN A 490 2.13 -9.82 10.36
C GLN A 490 2.79 -10.64 11.49
N ILE A 491 3.99 -11.19 11.25
CA ILE A 491 4.65 -12.17 12.12
C ILE A 491 4.81 -11.67 13.57
N PRO A 492 5.24 -10.41 13.85
CA PRO A 492 5.35 -9.93 15.22
C PRO A 492 4.03 -9.97 15.99
N PHE A 493 2.88 -9.86 15.33
CA PHE A 493 1.58 -9.91 16.00
C PHE A 493 0.99 -11.32 16.11
N MET A 494 1.60 -12.34 15.52
CA MET A 494 1.04 -13.69 15.50
C MET A 494 1.01 -14.36 16.88
N TYR A 495 1.85 -13.95 17.84
CA TYR A 495 1.81 -14.50 19.21
C TYR A 495 0.47 -14.26 19.93
N HIS A 496 -0.35 -13.29 19.47
CA HIS A 496 -1.73 -13.10 19.98
C HIS A 496 -2.58 -14.37 19.81
N TYR A 497 -2.44 -15.07 18.68
CA TYR A 497 -3.20 -16.30 18.40
C TYR A 497 -2.76 -17.50 19.26
N ALA A 498 -1.60 -17.41 19.90
CA ALA A 498 -1.09 -18.40 20.86
C ALA A 498 -1.26 -17.94 22.32
N ASN A 499 -2.15 -16.98 22.58
CA ASN A 499 -2.41 -16.40 23.91
C ASN A 499 -1.18 -15.73 24.58
N ALA A 500 -0.23 -15.22 23.79
CA ALA A 500 0.99 -14.58 24.29
C ALA A 500 1.16 -13.13 23.76
N PRO A 501 0.19 -12.22 23.97
CA PRO A 501 0.24 -10.84 23.46
C PRO A 501 1.43 -10.01 23.94
N GLY A 502 1.99 -10.30 25.12
CA GLY A 502 3.18 -9.60 25.60
C GLY A 502 4.40 -9.84 24.70
N ARG A 503 4.53 -11.03 24.11
CA ARG A 503 5.56 -11.32 23.10
C ARG A 503 5.34 -10.53 21.83
N SER A 504 4.09 -10.37 21.38
CA SER A 504 3.78 -9.53 20.24
C SER A 504 4.15 -8.06 20.46
N THR A 505 3.82 -7.55 21.65
CA THR A 505 4.17 -6.18 22.06
C THR A 505 5.69 -6.00 22.06
N GLN A 506 6.45 -6.97 22.58
CA GLN A 506 7.91 -6.88 22.55
C GLN A 506 8.47 -6.97 21.14
N ARG A 507 8.03 -7.94 20.32
CA ARG A 507 8.56 -8.18 18.97
C ARG A 507 8.31 -7.01 18.04
N SER A 508 7.09 -6.47 18.04
CA SER A 508 6.78 -5.26 17.27
C SER A 508 7.68 -4.08 17.66
N ARG A 509 7.97 -3.95 18.96
CA ARG A 509 8.86 -2.89 19.44
C ARG A 509 10.31 -3.08 19.06
N GLN A 510 10.80 -4.32 19.11
CA GLN A 510 12.14 -4.68 18.65
C GLN A 510 12.32 -4.34 17.17
N VAL A 511 11.35 -4.71 16.32
CA VAL A 511 11.35 -4.40 14.88
C VAL A 511 11.49 -2.89 14.65
N ILE A 512 10.67 -2.06 15.30
CA ILE A 512 10.79 -0.60 15.17
C ILE A 512 12.16 -0.09 15.61
N SER A 513 12.69 -0.58 16.74
CA SER A 513 13.97 -0.12 17.26
C SER A 513 15.19 -0.54 16.42
N GLU A 514 15.07 -1.65 15.69
CA GLU A 514 16.18 -2.23 14.92
C GLU A 514 16.23 -1.72 13.49
N PHE A 515 15.08 -1.57 12.84
CA PHE A 515 15.00 -1.38 11.39
C PHE A 515 14.59 0.03 10.94
N TYR A 516 14.01 0.84 11.83
CA TYR A 516 13.43 2.13 11.45
C TYR A 516 14.04 3.31 12.21
N SER A 517 14.34 4.40 11.49
CA SER A 517 14.79 5.67 12.08
C SER A 517 14.40 6.88 11.24
N THR A 518 14.62 8.07 11.76
CA THR A 518 14.40 9.37 11.08
C THR A 518 15.58 9.79 10.18
N ALA A 519 16.63 8.96 10.07
CA ALA A 519 17.76 9.23 9.20
C ALA A 519 17.36 9.18 7.71
N ILE A 520 18.18 9.78 6.83
CA ILE A 520 17.94 9.79 5.37
C ILE A 520 17.77 8.37 4.80
N ASN A 521 18.50 7.38 5.33
CA ASN A 521 18.38 5.96 4.98
C ASN A 521 17.72 5.17 6.13
N GLY A 522 16.69 5.76 6.75
CA GLY A 522 16.05 5.23 7.94
C GLY A 522 14.98 4.17 7.70
N LEU A 523 14.69 3.82 6.44
CA LEU A 523 13.86 2.68 6.07
C LEU A 523 14.76 1.47 5.76
N PRO A 524 14.35 0.25 6.14
CA PRO A 524 15.17 -0.93 5.92
C PRO A 524 15.19 -1.37 4.43
N GLY A 525 14.17 -0.98 3.67
CA GLY A 525 14.00 -1.31 2.25
C GLY A 525 13.17 -0.25 1.52
N ASN A 526 12.48 -0.67 0.46
CA ASN A 526 11.55 0.19 -0.25
C ASN A 526 10.39 0.62 0.68
N ASP A 527 9.75 1.76 0.39
CA ASP A 527 8.54 2.17 1.14
C ASP A 527 7.26 1.57 0.55
N ASP A 528 7.36 1.05 -0.68
CA ASP A 528 6.30 0.38 -1.46
C ASP A 528 4.95 1.12 -1.38
N SER A 529 4.99 2.38 -1.80
CA SER A 529 3.82 3.26 -1.86
C SER A 529 3.14 3.49 -0.51
N GLY A 530 3.93 3.56 0.56
CA GLY A 530 3.43 3.74 1.92
C GLY A 530 3.03 2.45 2.62
N ALA A 531 3.31 1.27 2.06
CA ALA A 531 3.14 0.00 2.76
C ALA A 531 3.99 -0.04 4.05
N MET A 532 5.31 0.21 3.95
CA MET A 532 6.18 0.29 5.12
C MET A 532 5.81 1.44 6.07
N GLY A 533 5.43 2.60 5.51
CA GLY A 533 4.91 3.71 6.31
C GLY A 533 3.67 3.33 7.13
N SER A 534 2.68 2.69 6.52
CA SER A 534 1.45 2.27 7.21
C SER A 534 1.72 1.20 8.27
N TYR A 535 2.67 0.31 8.01
CA TYR A 535 3.15 -0.70 8.95
C TYR A 535 3.74 -0.06 10.21
N VAL A 536 4.68 0.87 10.04
CA VAL A 536 5.29 1.63 11.15
C VAL A 536 4.24 2.41 11.92
N ALA A 537 3.30 3.08 11.22
CA ALA A 537 2.22 3.83 11.87
C ALA A 537 1.36 2.93 12.76
N PHE A 538 1.01 1.73 12.30
CA PHE A 538 0.28 0.74 13.10
C PHE A 538 1.05 0.27 14.33
N TYR A 539 2.34 -0.07 14.17
CA TYR A 539 3.18 -0.53 15.27
C TYR A 539 3.35 0.53 16.35
N LEU A 540 3.58 1.78 15.95
CA LEU A 540 3.67 2.93 16.86
C LEU A 540 2.31 3.24 17.53
N ALA A 541 1.20 3.02 16.82
CA ALA A 541 -0.15 3.12 17.39
C ALA A 541 -0.50 1.97 18.36
N GLY A 542 0.33 0.91 18.43
CA GLY A 542 0.04 -0.27 19.24
C GLY A 542 -1.08 -1.13 18.66
N LEU A 543 -1.25 -1.14 17.35
CA LEU A 543 -2.33 -1.84 16.66
C LEU A 543 -1.77 -2.62 15.45
N TYR A 544 -2.46 -3.68 15.04
CA TYR A 544 -2.23 -4.31 13.74
C TYR A 544 -3.55 -4.78 13.14
N PRO A 545 -3.88 -4.42 11.89
CA PRO A 545 -5.15 -4.81 11.29
C PRO A 545 -5.14 -6.28 10.86
N VAL A 546 -6.30 -6.93 10.90
CA VAL A 546 -6.56 -8.12 10.09
C VAL A 546 -7.40 -7.65 8.89
N PRO A 547 -6.84 -7.52 7.68
CA PRO A 547 -7.54 -6.86 6.57
C PRO A 547 -8.81 -7.58 6.14
N ALA A 548 -9.77 -6.83 5.59
CA ALA A 548 -11.10 -7.34 5.23
C ALA A 548 -11.88 -7.90 6.43
N THR A 549 -11.54 -7.48 7.65
CA THR A 549 -12.26 -7.87 8.87
C THR A 549 -12.63 -6.65 9.72
N ARG A 550 -13.26 -6.89 10.87
CA ARG A 550 -13.57 -5.83 11.84
C ARG A 550 -12.53 -5.76 12.97
N GLN A 551 -11.44 -6.53 12.89
CA GLN A 551 -10.52 -6.72 14.00
C GLN A 551 -9.21 -5.96 13.82
N TYR A 552 -8.74 -5.37 14.92
CA TYR A 552 -7.37 -4.87 15.08
C TYR A 552 -6.74 -5.58 16.28
N LEU A 553 -5.64 -6.29 16.06
CA LEU A 553 -4.84 -6.86 17.14
C LEU A 553 -4.23 -5.74 17.97
N LEU A 554 -4.19 -5.92 19.28
CA LEU A 554 -3.92 -4.86 20.24
C LEU A 554 -2.61 -5.11 20.99
N ALA A 555 -1.66 -4.20 20.79
CA ALA A 555 -0.50 -4.00 21.64
C ALA A 555 -0.65 -2.67 22.41
N SER A 556 0.42 -2.18 23.03
CA SER A 556 0.44 -0.82 23.60
C SER A 556 1.02 0.19 22.62
N PRO A 557 0.47 1.42 22.56
CA PRO A 557 1.03 2.50 21.75
C PRO A 557 2.42 2.92 22.26
N TYR A 558 3.18 3.58 21.39
CA TYR A 558 4.43 4.28 21.74
C TYR A 558 4.22 5.61 22.46
N PHE A 559 2.96 5.94 22.74
CA PHE A 559 2.50 7.21 23.27
C PHE A 559 1.64 6.97 24.52
N PRO A 560 1.63 7.88 25.51
CA PRO A 560 0.68 7.79 26.62
C PRO A 560 -0.79 7.86 26.17
N SER A 561 -1.05 8.46 25.01
CA SER A 561 -2.35 8.42 24.34
C SER A 561 -2.24 8.56 22.83
N ILE A 562 -3.16 7.97 22.09
CA ILE A 562 -3.35 8.18 20.65
C ILE A 562 -4.85 8.29 20.34
N SER A 563 -5.24 9.28 19.53
CA SER A 563 -6.62 9.56 19.16
C SER A 563 -6.80 9.50 17.65
N PHE A 564 -7.87 8.84 17.19
CA PHE A 564 -8.28 8.78 15.79
C PHE A 564 -9.62 9.48 15.64
N PHE A 565 -9.67 10.55 14.84
CA PHE A 565 -10.91 11.21 14.42
C PHE A 565 -11.38 10.65 13.08
N ASN A 566 -12.63 10.20 13.03
CA ASN A 566 -13.26 9.69 11.84
C ASN A 566 -14.33 10.68 11.32
N PRO A 567 -14.14 11.30 10.14
CA PRO A 567 -15.06 12.31 9.64
C PRO A 567 -16.43 11.75 9.20
N VAL A 568 -16.52 10.46 8.83
CA VAL A 568 -17.77 9.85 8.36
C VAL A 568 -18.74 9.61 9.52
N PHE A 569 -18.21 9.10 10.63
CA PHE A 569 -18.98 8.88 11.87
C PHE A 569 -19.07 10.14 12.74
N ASN A 570 -18.16 11.10 12.52
CA ASN A 570 -17.95 12.28 13.37
C ASN A 570 -17.68 11.88 14.84
N THR A 571 -16.78 10.91 15.01
CA THR A 571 -16.39 10.35 16.31
C THR A 571 -14.88 10.43 16.49
N THR A 572 -14.44 10.48 17.74
CA THR A 572 -13.03 10.34 18.10
C THR A 572 -12.89 9.17 19.05
N THR A 573 -12.01 8.23 18.73
CA THR A 573 -11.59 7.16 19.63
C THR A 573 -10.21 7.48 20.17
N THR A 574 -10.05 7.49 21.49
CA THR A 574 -8.77 7.74 22.17
C THR A 574 -8.34 6.49 22.93
N ILE A 575 -7.18 5.96 22.57
CA ILE A 575 -6.50 4.89 23.30
C ILE A 575 -5.58 5.55 24.32
N VAL A 576 -5.72 5.21 25.60
CA VAL A 576 -4.94 5.74 26.72
C VAL A 576 -4.12 4.62 27.35
N ALA A 577 -2.82 4.83 27.48
CA ALA A 577 -1.88 3.91 28.10
C ALA A 577 -1.62 4.30 29.57
N THR A 578 -2.40 3.74 30.48
CA THR A 578 -2.23 3.94 31.93
C THR A 578 -0.95 3.24 32.40
N ASN A 579 -0.18 3.90 33.25
CA ASN A 579 1.18 3.52 33.69
C ASN A 579 2.27 3.61 32.62
N PHE A 580 2.04 4.34 31.52
CA PHE A 580 3.08 4.59 30.53
C PHE A 580 4.29 5.29 31.17
N ALA A 581 5.47 4.68 31.05
CA ALA A 581 6.72 5.16 31.65
C ALA A 581 7.82 5.44 30.60
N GLY A 582 7.44 5.57 29.33
CA GLY A 582 8.34 5.70 28.19
C GLY A 582 8.63 4.37 27.49
N ASN A 583 9.22 4.47 26.30
CA ASN A 583 9.53 3.31 25.45
C ASN A 583 10.92 2.72 25.79
N PRO A 584 11.08 1.39 25.89
CA PRO A 584 12.40 0.77 26.04
C PRO A 584 13.24 0.98 24.77
N ALA A 585 14.52 1.34 24.95
CA ALA A 585 15.39 1.77 23.83
C ALA A 585 15.61 0.70 22.75
N ASN A 586 15.60 -0.58 23.11
CA ASN A 586 15.77 -1.72 22.20
C ASN A 586 14.49 -2.57 22.08
N GLY A 587 13.34 -1.98 22.40
CA GLY A 587 12.05 -2.66 22.35
C GLY A 587 11.84 -3.78 23.37
N THR A 588 12.78 -4.01 24.32
CA THR A 588 12.74 -5.16 25.24
C THR A 588 12.37 -4.76 26.67
N GLY A 589 11.37 -5.44 27.25
CA GLY A 589 10.90 -5.19 28.62
C GLY A 589 10.19 -3.85 28.81
N GLY A 590 10.26 -3.29 30.03
CA GLY A 590 9.60 -2.04 30.39
C GLY A 590 8.11 -2.19 30.68
N THR A 591 7.47 -1.11 31.14
CA THR A 591 6.02 -1.07 31.46
C THR A 591 5.21 -0.80 30.20
N VAL A 592 5.22 -1.77 29.27
CA VAL A 592 4.56 -1.66 27.96
C VAL A 592 3.56 -2.79 27.70
N PHE A 593 3.47 -3.81 28.55
CA PHE A 593 2.60 -4.96 28.29
C PHE A 593 1.18 -4.68 28.73
N VAL A 594 0.19 -5.02 27.89
CA VAL A 594 -1.23 -4.76 28.16
C VAL A 594 -1.77 -5.81 29.13
N GLN A 595 -2.05 -5.42 30.37
CA GLN A 595 -2.61 -6.31 31.39
C GLN A 595 -4.14 -6.37 31.34
N ASN A 596 -4.78 -5.24 31.11
CA ASN A 596 -6.24 -5.11 31.10
C ASN A 596 -6.68 -4.02 30.14
N VAL A 597 -7.81 -4.24 29.48
CA VAL A 597 -8.41 -3.29 28.54
C VAL A 597 -9.82 -2.95 29.02
N THR A 598 -10.15 -1.66 29.04
CA THR A 598 -11.54 -1.21 29.19
C THR A 598 -11.94 -0.33 28.02
N ILE A 599 -13.20 -0.43 27.61
CA ILE A 599 -13.81 0.38 26.56
C ILE A 599 -14.92 1.17 27.23
N ASN A 600 -14.79 2.50 27.28
CA ASN A 600 -15.72 3.41 27.95
C ASN A 600 -16.00 2.97 29.41
N GLY A 601 -14.95 2.56 30.12
CA GLY A 601 -15.00 2.11 31.52
C GLY A 601 -15.57 0.71 31.75
N GLN A 602 -15.96 -0.03 30.69
CA GLN A 602 -16.38 -1.42 30.80
C GLN A 602 -15.24 -2.37 30.40
N PRO A 603 -15.01 -3.47 31.12
CA PRO A 603 -14.02 -4.47 30.72
C PRO A 603 -14.23 -4.95 29.28
N ALA A 604 -13.16 -4.98 28.49
CA ALA A 604 -13.21 -5.52 27.14
C ALA A 604 -13.34 -7.06 27.18
N PRO A 605 -13.96 -7.67 26.15
CA PRO A 605 -14.06 -9.13 26.07
C PRO A 605 -12.71 -9.81 25.83
N SER A 606 -11.73 -9.08 25.28
CA SER A 606 -10.37 -9.53 25.01
C SER A 606 -9.38 -8.39 25.25
N ASN A 607 -8.19 -8.74 25.72
CA ASN A 607 -7.03 -7.86 25.76
C ASN A 607 -6.20 -7.91 24.46
N CYS A 608 -6.49 -8.83 23.55
CA CYS A 608 -5.67 -9.12 22.36
C CYS A 608 -6.16 -8.43 21.08
N PHE A 609 -7.40 -7.93 21.05
CA PHE A 609 -7.91 -7.23 19.88
C PHE A 609 -9.04 -6.25 20.23
N LEU A 610 -9.24 -5.28 19.35
CA LEU A 610 -10.37 -4.37 19.34
C LEU A 610 -11.26 -4.68 18.13
N GLU A 611 -12.58 -4.60 18.36
CA GLU A 611 -13.58 -4.64 17.29
C GLU A 611 -13.79 -3.24 16.69
N TRP A 612 -14.10 -3.18 15.40
CA TRP A 612 -14.32 -1.94 14.65
C TRP A 612 -15.37 -1.02 15.28
N ASP A 613 -16.36 -1.62 15.95
CA ASP A 613 -17.40 -0.93 16.73
C ASP A 613 -16.84 0.14 17.68
N VAL A 614 -15.63 -0.05 18.20
CA VAL A 614 -14.96 0.90 19.08
C VAL A 614 -14.62 2.21 18.36
N PHE A 615 -14.25 2.12 17.08
CA PHE A 615 -13.92 3.28 16.23
C PHE A 615 -15.19 3.92 15.65
N GLU A 616 -16.20 3.12 15.34
CA GLU A 616 -17.50 3.62 14.87
C GLU A 616 -18.21 4.46 15.94
N LYS A 617 -18.22 4.00 17.20
CA LYS A 617 -18.90 4.69 18.31
C LYS A 617 -18.09 5.83 18.91
N GLY A 618 -16.76 5.81 18.79
CA GLY A 618 -15.88 6.72 19.50
C GLY A 618 -15.74 6.39 20.99
N GLY A 619 -15.02 7.25 21.71
CA GLY A 619 -14.85 7.17 23.17
C GLY A 619 -13.43 6.82 23.59
N THR A 620 -13.29 6.19 24.75
CA THR A 620 -12.00 5.92 25.38
C THR A 620 -11.74 4.43 25.50
N VAL A 621 -10.57 3.99 25.05
CA VAL A 621 -10.01 2.65 25.30
C VAL A 621 -8.87 2.82 26.28
N GLU A 622 -9.00 2.33 27.50
CA GLU A 622 -7.94 2.42 28.51
C GLU A 622 -7.18 1.09 28.59
N LEU A 623 -5.87 1.16 28.40
CA LEU A 623 -4.93 0.05 28.53
C LEU A 623 -4.18 0.20 29.85
N THR A 624 -4.34 -0.74 30.77
CA THR A 624 -3.48 -0.80 31.97
C THR A 624 -2.19 -1.52 31.62
N LEU A 625 -1.06 -0.80 31.66
CA LEU A 625 0.25 -1.36 31.35
C LEU A 625 0.93 -1.97 32.58
N THR A 626 1.69 -3.05 32.34
CA THR A 626 2.52 -3.77 33.30
C THR A 626 3.90 -4.08 32.69
N ASP A 627 4.84 -4.52 33.54
CA ASP A 627 6.16 -5.02 33.14
C ASP A 627 6.22 -6.56 32.98
N ASP A 628 5.09 -7.25 33.16
CA ASP A 628 4.95 -8.68 32.93
C ASP A 628 4.69 -9.02 31.45
N ILE A 629 5.68 -9.61 30.79
CA ILE A 629 5.56 -10.10 29.42
C ILE A 629 4.58 -11.28 29.27
N ASN A 630 4.26 -11.99 30.36
CA ASN A 630 3.43 -13.19 30.33
C ASN A 630 1.93 -12.89 30.44
N VAL A 631 1.53 -11.63 30.20
CA VAL A 631 0.12 -11.28 30.02
C VAL A 631 -0.53 -12.13 28.94
N THR A 632 -1.81 -12.43 29.14
CA THR A 632 -2.64 -13.25 28.25
C THR A 632 -3.74 -12.40 27.63
N CYS A 633 -4.49 -12.97 26.68
CA CYS A 633 -5.64 -12.30 26.09
C CYS A 633 -6.79 -12.03 27.08
N GLY A 634 -6.72 -12.51 28.33
CA GLY A 634 -7.79 -12.38 29.31
C GLY A 634 -9.01 -13.26 28.98
N GLY A 635 -10.16 -12.96 29.59
CA GLY A 635 -11.45 -13.61 29.27
C GLY A 635 -11.63 -15.07 29.72
N ASN A 636 -12.81 -15.64 29.44
CA ASN A 636 -13.17 -17.03 29.72
C ASN A 636 -12.95 -17.92 28.48
N GLY A 637 -11.73 -18.41 28.26
CA GLY A 637 -11.47 -19.44 27.22
C GLY A 637 -11.14 -18.90 25.82
N THR A 638 -11.55 -19.61 24.78
CA THR A 638 -11.18 -19.36 23.37
C THR A 638 -11.71 -18.04 22.80
N ASP A 639 -12.78 -17.49 23.38
CA ASP A 639 -13.42 -16.25 22.91
C ASP A 639 -12.55 -15.00 23.11
N ALA A 640 -11.47 -15.12 23.89
CA ALA A 640 -10.50 -14.05 24.07
C ALA A 640 -9.41 -14.02 23.00
N LEU A 641 -9.19 -15.12 22.27
CA LEU A 641 -8.22 -15.16 21.18
C LEU A 641 -8.76 -14.41 19.95
N PRO A 642 -7.88 -13.85 19.11
CA PRO A 642 -8.33 -13.22 17.88
C PRO A 642 -9.09 -14.23 16.99
N PRO A 643 -10.18 -13.80 16.32
CA PRO A 643 -11.01 -14.70 15.51
C PRO A 643 -10.26 -15.36 14.36
N SER A 644 -10.69 -16.56 13.97
CA SER A 644 -10.20 -17.29 12.79
C SER A 644 -11.34 -18.13 12.20
N LEU A 645 -11.36 -18.35 10.88
CA LEU A 645 -12.44 -19.10 10.21
C LEU A 645 -12.69 -20.49 10.85
N SER A 646 -11.63 -21.26 11.11
CA SER A 646 -11.72 -22.61 11.69
C SER A 646 -12.32 -22.66 13.10
N THR A 647 -12.29 -21.53 13.81
CA THR A 647 -12.85 -21.37 15.16
C THR A 647 -14.26 -20.77 15.17
N GLY A 648 -14.86 -20.58 13.99
CA GLY A 648 -16.16 -19.90 13.86
C GLY A 648 -16.06 -18.36 13.89
N GLY A 649 -14.83 -17.84 13.84
CA GLY A 649 -14.54 -16.41 13.75
C GLY A 649 -15.13 -15.77 12.50
N PHE A 650 -15.29 -14.44 12.54
CA PHE A 650 -15.88 -13.63 11.46
C PHE A 650 -17.34 -14.01 11.09
N GLY A 651 -17.96 -14.98 11.78
CA GLY A 651 -19.37 -15.35 11.74
C GLY A 651 -19.90 -15.70 10.35
N LEU A 652 -19.43 -16.80 9.74
CA LEU A 652 -19.93 -17.30 8.46
C LEU A 652 -20.64 -18.67 8.56
N LEU A 653 -20.67 -19.27 9.74
CA LEU A 653 -21.37 -20.53 9.99
C LEU A 653 -22.57 -20.27 10.91
N PRO A 654 -23.76 -20.80 10.61
CA PRO A 654 -24.83 -20.79 11.60
C PRO A 654 -24.33 -21.54 12.83
N SER A 655 -24.32 -20.85 13.98
CA SER A 655 -24.32 -21.54 15.27
C SER A 655 -25.48 -22.52 15.21
N ASN A 656 -25.21 -23.82 15.35
CA ASN A 656 -26.24 -24.81 15.64
C ASN A 656 -26.91 -24.39 16.96
N SER A 657 -27.94 -23.55 16.87
CA SER A 657 -28.86 -23.32 17.96
C SER A 657 -29.70 -24.59 18.05
N SER A 658 -29.29 -25.44 18.99
CA SER A 658 -30.09 -26.48 19.60
C SER A 658 -31.57 -26.12 19.64
N GLN A 659 -32.38 -26.91 18.94
CA GLN A 659 -33.77 -27.10 19.33
C GLN A 659 -33.79 -27.73 20.73
N ALA A 660 -34.40 -27.02 21.67
CA ALA A 660 -35.14 -27.59 22.79
C ALA A 660 -36.52 -26.94 22.77
#